data_AF-A0A959LH12-F1
#
_entry.id   AF-A0A959LH12-F1
#
_cell.length_a   1.000
_cell.length_b   1.000
_cell.length_c   1.000
_cell.angle_alpha   90.00
_cell.angle_beta   90.00
_cell.angle_gamma   90.00
#
_symmetry.space_group_name_H-M   'P 1'
#
loop_
_entity.id
_entity.type
_entity.pdbx_description
1 polymer ?
#
loop_
_entity_poly.entity_id
_entity_poly.type
_entity_poly.pdbx_seq_one_letter_code
_entity_poly.pdbx_strand_id
1 'polypeptide(L)'
;MGNFFRPSGPWTLYMLAWLFLGLLGLAERSHAQTGTWQSDLVHLDPETGALSYAPEPSSGIRIPDFSRAGYRGGSVPIPEVPTLLMIQPISGDNTTHIQNAIDSISALPPDQNGFRGALLLGPGVYPVYGTLRMPVSGVILRGSGRDSDTLTNTHILGLGNTPADRIILEMGGGDATQFAGMVPGTKTDIISPLVAVGDQQFRVADPGLYKPGDNIIIYHPCTEAWLEAVDGGGTGSDASWTPGSLPILFNTRITAIKCDTVVTNSPVFNTLDSTLSRSYIYRYDRDGLVEHIGLENLRIDIEFDPDDPDDDHHARTAVRLTQVENAWVKGCEFRYFWFAGIDMRTANYVTVEDCRALSPKGPTTGGKKYNFCVSNAVQNTLFTKCVATEGRHAFVSNGTSSVAGVVFHHCTSIDPFTSSEGHRRWTTGLLFDNFNDYGNYPSAGRALGLYNRGSYGTGHGWSSANSVAWNCDVRRTSGANGAIVVQRPPTAQNFAIGCRGVITGNGPFNHPAGYIEGSNAVDSLVPHSLYEAQLTFRKDRDSITQWLAIDAHTACDSFVWIDGITYTASTDQPSFVLTDTHGCDSIELRLDLVIHPIDTSVMTNGPTLTANATDATYQWVDCEDGWIPVPGATDQSWTATTTGSYAVVINQNGCQDTSACIPVTLVRTTGHIPEIPLRVYPNPTRRSVWVDLGHICDQAVVRIYSSLGQIVASRQLENTATFELDLPGDPGIYLMELTTLKGEQAYVVIRKE
;
A
#
# COMPACT_ATOMS: atom_id res chain seq x y z
N MET A 1 -68.25 -37.43 -50.50
CA MET A 1 -68.40 -35.97 -50.68
C MET A 1 -67.22 -35.35 -49.95
N GLY A 2 -66.05 -35.05 -50.51
CA GLY A 2 -65.63 -34.42 -51.78
C GLY A 2 -64.64 -33.32 -51.33
N ASN A 3 -63.44 -33.07 -51.85
CA ASN A 3 -62.65 -33.47 -53.01
C ASN A 3 -61.16 -33.25 -52.62
N PHE A 4 -60.23 -34.19 -52.87
CA PHE A 4 -59.20 -34.17 -53.95
C PHE A 4 -58.32 -32.89 -53.97
N PHE A 5 -56.98 -32.96 -53.90
CA PHE A 5 -56.09 -33.67 -54.84
C PHE A 5 -54.71 -34.04 -54.25
N ARG A 6 -54.16 -35.18 -54.71
CA ARG A 6 -52.74 -35.58 -54.64
C ARG A 6 -51.93 -34.86 -55.74
N PRO A 7 -50.59 -34.67 -55.58
CA PRO A 7 -49.72 -34.23 -56.67
C PRO A 7 -49.23 -35.42 -57.51
N SER A 8 -49.12 -35.18 -58.82
CA SER A 8 -48.50 -36.02 -59.85
C SER A 8 -47.00 -35.68 -60.00
N GLY A 9 -46.13 -36.70 -60.09
CA GLY A 9 -44.70 -36.56 -60.52
C GLY A 9 -44.58 -36.28 -62.03
N PRO A 10 -43.49 -36.65 -62.75
CA PRO A 10 -42.20 -37.28 -62.38
C PRO A 10 -40.94 -36.71 -63.13
N TRP A 11 -39.78 -37.37 -62.96
CA TRP A 11 -38.59 -37.46 -63.85
C TRP A 11 -37.35 -36.54 -63.62
N THR A 12 -36.26 -37.20 -63.17
CA THR A 12 -34.84 -37.19 -63.68
C THR A 12 -34.16 -35.86 -64.05
N LEU A 13 -32.88 -35.59 -63.84
CA LEU A 13 -31.66 -36.40 -63.70
C LEU A 13 -30.57 -35.47 -63.08
N TYR A 14 -29.48 -36.07 -62.61
CA TYR A 14 -28.34 -35.44 -61.93
C TYR A 14 -27.57 -34.35 -62.71
N MET A 15 -26.83 -33.57 -61.92
CA MET A 15 -25.73 -32.63 -62.22
C MET A 15 -26.11 -31.20 -62.64
N LEU A 16 -25.86 -30.23 -61.74
CA LEU A 16 -24.77 -29.25 -61.95
C LEU A 16 -24.56 -28.33 -60.74
N ALA A 17 -23.31 -27.90 -60.69
CA ALA A 17 -22.63 -27.02 -59.76
C ALA A 17 -23.17 -25.57 -59.73
N TRP A 18 -23.06 -24.99 -58.53
CA TRP A 18 -22.85 -23.56 -58.21
C TRP A 18 -23.91 -22.53 -58.63
N LEU A 19 -24.54 -21.91 -57.63
CA LEU A 19 -24.87 -20.49 -57.63
C LEU A 19 -25.03 -19.96 -56.19
N PHE A 20 -24.08 -19.10 -55.80
CA PHE A 20 -24.19 -18.16 -54.69
C PHE A 20 -25.23 -17.10 -55.08
N LEU A 21 -26.33 -16.98 -54.34
CA LEU A 21 -26.88 -15.72 -53.81
C LEU A 21 -28.23 -15.99 -53.13
N GLY A 22 -28.39 -15.41 -51.94
CA GLY A 22 -29.70 -15.03 -51.41
C GLY A 22 -30.34 -16.01 -50.44
N LEU A 23 -29.99 -15.89 -49.15
CA LEU A 23 -30.91 -16.22 -48.08
C LEU A 23 -30.76 -15.20 -46.96
N LEU A 24 -31.82 -14.40 -46.80
CA LEU A 24 -32.09 -13.61 -45.61
C LEU A 24 -32.10 -14.55 -44.40
N GLY A 25 -31.08 -14.40 -43.57
CA GLY A 25 -31.10 -14.78 -42.17
C GLY A 25 -30.62 -13.56 -41.39
N LEU A 26 -31.51 -12.96 -40.61
CA LEU A 26 -31.17 -12.00 -39.57
C LEU A 26 -30.28 -12.71 -38.55
N ALA A 27 -28.98 -12.74 -38.84
CA ALA A 27 -27.97 -12.89 -37.81
C ALA A 27 -27.81 -11.52 -37.17
N GLU A 28 -28.49 -11.31 -36.05
CA GLU A 28 -28.01 -10.36 -35.06
C GLU A 28 -26.61 -10.83 -34.66
N ARG A 29 -25.59 -10.28 -35.31
CA ARG A 29 -24.24 -10.29 -34.78
C ARG A 29 -24.30 -9.50 -33.48
N SER A 30 -24.38 -10.22 -32.36
CA SER A 30 -23.97 -9.69 -31.07
C SER A 30 -22.60 -9.07 -31.25
N HIS A 31 -22.54 -7.75 -31.31
CA HIS A 31 -21.28 -7.04 -31.13
C HIS A 31 -20.93 -7.26 -29.67
N ALA A 32 -20.10 -8.27 -29.40
CA ALA A 32 -19.36 -8.32 -28.15
C ALA A 32 -18.54 -7.02 -28.11
N GLN A 33 -18.86 -6.13 -27.17
CA GLN A 33 -18.02 -4.96 -26.91
C GLN A 33 -16.65 -5.46 -26.48
N THR A 34 -15.67 -5.38 -27.38
CA THR A 34 -14.27 -5.78 -27.13
C THR A 34 -13.48 -4.67 -26.44
N GLY A 35 -14.11 -3.92 -25.54
CA GLY A 35 -13.47 -2.84 -24.76
C GLY A 35 -13.78 -3.00 -23.28
N THR A 36 -12.76 -2.88 -22.44
CA THR A 36 -12.93 -2.69 -20.99
C THR A 36 -13.57 -1.32 -20.72
N TRP A 37 -14.39 -1.21 -19.68
CA TRP A 37 -14.96 0.05 -19.21
C TRP A 37 -14.72 0.20 -17.71
N GLN A 38 -14.77 1.43 -17.21
CA GLN A 38 -14.66 1.73 -15.78
C GLN A 38 -15.89 2.52 -15.33
N SER A 39 -16.25 2.42 -14.05
CA SER A 39 -17.39 3.17 -13.53
C SER A 39 -17.11 4.67 -13.48
N ASP A 40 -18.12 5.47 -13.80
CA ASP A 40 -18.08 6.92 -13.65
C ASP A 40 -17.84 7.32 -12.17
N LEU A 41 -18.25 6.48 -11.21
CA LEU A 41 -18.13 6.76 -9.78
C LEU A 41 -16.81 6.28 -9.18
N VAL A 42 -16.30 5.12 -9.62
CA VAL A 42 -15.03 4.56 -9.15
C VAL A 42 -14.26 3.98 -10.32
N HIS A 43 -13.11 4.57 -10.63
CA HIS A 43 -12.25 4.17 -11.73
C HIS A 43 -10.79 4.35 -11.36
N LEU A 44 -9.91 3.63 -12.06
CA LEU A 44 -8.48 3.86 -12.01
C LEU A 44 -8.14 5.14 -12.78
N ASP A 45 -7.45 6.04 -12.11
CA ASP A 45 -6.85 7.22 -12.71
C ASP A 45 -5.79 6.78 -13.75
N PRO A 46 -5.89 7.27 -14.99
CA PRO A 46 -5.04 6.78 -16.08
C PRO A 46 -3.57 7.19 -15.97
N GLU A 47 -3.25 8.22 -15.18
CA GLU A 47 -1.89 8.72 -15.02
C GLU A 47 -1.17 8.04 -13.84
N THR A 48 -1.89 7.87 -12.73
CA THR A 48 -1.34 7.37 -11.47
C THR A 48 -1.65 5.91 -11.19
N GLY A 49 -2.66 5.33 -11.85
CA GLY A 49 -3.20 4.00 -11.54
C GLY A 49 -3.95 3.94 -10.20
N ALA A 50 -4.13 5.08 -9.51
CA ALA A 50 -4.84 5.16 -8.24
C ALA A 50 -6.36 5.03 -8.41
N LEU A 51 -7.07 4.60 -7.37
CA LEU A 51 -8.53 4.66 -7.39
C LEU A 51 -9.02 6.09 -7.17
N SER A 52 -9.78 6.60 -8.14
CA SER A 52 -10.53 7.85 -8.07
C SER A 52 -11.97 7.60 -7.64
N TYR A 53 -12.53 8.53 -6.85
CA TYR A 53 -13.89 8.44 -6.30
C TYR A 53 -14.68 9.70 -6.62
N ALA A 54 -15.63 9.60 -7.54
CA ALA A 54 -16.57 10.65 -7.83
C ALA A 54 -17.86 10.49 -6.98
N PRO A 55 -18.45 11.59 -6.48
CA PRO A 55 -19.77 11.54 -5.86
C PRO A 55 -20.85 11.25 -6.91
N GLU A 56 -21.89 10.51 -6.53
CA GLU A 56 -23.06 10.35 -7.37
C GLU A 56 -23.75 11.72 -7.54
N PRO A 57 -24.01 12.20 -8.78
CA PRO A 57 -24.39 13.59 -9.02
C PRO A 57 -25.66 14.06 -8.33
N SER A 58 -26.64 13.18 -8.09
CA SER A 58 -27.93 13.57 -7.51
C SER A 58 -27.93 13.64 -5.98
N SER A 59 -27.14 12.79 -5.32
CA SER A 59 -27.07 12.65 -3.87
C SER A 59 -25.81 13.28 -3.26
N GLY A 60 -24.75 13.46 -4.04
CA GLY A 60 -23.43 13.84 -3.56
C GLY A 60 -22.69 12.72 -2.79
N ILE A 61 -23.26 11.51 -2.75
CA ILE A 61 -22.73 10.39 -1.96
C ILE A 61 -21.71 9.61 -2.79
N ARG A 62 -20.56 9.32 -2.19
CA ARG A 62 -19.50 8.50 -2.77
C ARG A 62 -19.63 7.05 -2.31
N ILE A 63 -19.14 6.12 -3.13
CA ILE A 63 -18.92 4.74 -2.71
C ILE A 63 -17.79 4.74 -1.65
N PRO A 64 -18.00 4.19 -0.44
CA PRO A 64 -16.98 4.18 0.60
C PRO A 64 -15.87 3.14 0.35
N ASP A 65 -14.77 3.27 1.08
CA ASP A 65 -13.68 2.29 1.08
C ASP A 65 -14.03 1.09 1.99
N PHE A 66 -14.07 -0.11 1.41
CA PHE A 66 -14.35 -1.38 2.09
C PHE A 66 -13.10 -2.17 2.44
N SER A 67 -11.91 -1.70 2.06
CA SER A 67 -10.63 -2.43 2.21
C SER A 67 -10.22 -2.72 3.66
N ARG A 68 -10.91 -2.12 4.64
CA ARG A 68 -10.73 -2.39 6.07
C ARG A 68 -11.48 -3.63 6.56
N ALA A 69 -12.25 -4.30 5.72
CA ALA A 69 -12.90 -5.55 6.11
C ALA A 69 -11.88 -6.68 6.30
N GLY A 70 -12.14 -7.55 7.27
CA GLY A 70 -11.34 -8.75 7.53
C GLY A 70 -10.36 -8.65 8.69
N TYR A 71 -9.68 -9.76 8.97
CA TYR A 71 -8.68 -9.92 10.03
C TYR A 71 -7.65 -8.79 10.01
N ARG A 72 -7.51 -8.09 11.14
CA ARG A 72 -6.64 -6.89 11.29
C ARG A 72 -6.83 -5.87 10.16
N GLY A 73 -8.07 -5.75 9.71
CA GLY A 73 -8.50 -4.90 8.62
C GLY A 73 -7.86 -5.21 7.28
N GLY A 74 -7.53 -6.47 6.99
CA GLY A 74 -6.99 -6.92 5.69
C GLY A 74 -5.52 -6.58 5.43
N SER A 75 -4.87 -5.83 6.34
CA SER A 75 -3.47 -5.40 6.19
C SER A 75 -2.47 -6.55 6.25
N VAL A 76 -2.81 -7.64 6.95
CA VAL A 76 -1.96 -8.82 7.10
C VAL A 76 -2.75 -10.09 6.77
N PRO A 77 -2.10 -11.15 6.26
CA PRO A 77 -2.77 -12.44 6.10
C PRO A 77 -3.19 -13.03 7.45
N ILE A 78 -4.14 -13.97 7.43
CA ILE A 78 -4.44 -14.83 8.58
C ILE A 78 -3.16 -15.59 8.95
N PRO A 79 -2.73 -15.57 10.23
CA PRO A 79 -1.47 -16.16 10.64
C PRO A 79 -1.54 -17.68 10.74
N GLU A 80 -0.43 -18.35 10.46
CA GLU A 80 -0.28 -19.79 10.71
C GLU A 80 0.21 -20.01 12.14
N VAL A 81 -0.72 -20.31 13.06
CA VAL A 81 -0.41 -20.50 14.49
C VAL A 81 0.06 -21.94 14.75
N PRO A 82 1.19 -22.17 15.46
CA PRO A 82 1.70 -23.52 15.74
C PRO A 82 0.71 -24.39 16.53
N THR A 83 0.59 -25.66 16.14
CA THR A 83 -0.12 -26.68 16.92
C THR A 83 0.70 -27.05 18.15
N LEU A 84 0.13 -26.87 19.34
CA LEU A 84 0.78 -27.22 20.61
C LEU A 84 0.18 -28.44 21.29
N LEU A 85 -1.06 -28.77 20.94
CA LEU A 85 -1.76 -29.96 21.42
C LEU A 85 -2.49 -30.62 20.25
N MET A 86 -2.41 -31.95 20.17
CA MET A 86 -3.23 -32.75 19.29
C MET A 86 -4.01 -33.77 20.12
N ILE A 87 -5.30 -33.92 19.83
CA ILE A 87 -6.13 -34.98 20.42
C ILE A 87 -6.80 -35.81 19.31
N GLN A 88 -7.18 -37.03 19.65
CA GLN A 88 -7.99 -37.94 18.83
C GLN A 88 -9.39 -38.06 19.43
N PRO A 89 -10.41 -38.46 18.65
CA PRO A 89 -11.75 -38.65 19.19
C PRO A 89 -11.77 -39.81 20.18
N ILE A 90 -12.60 -39.69 21.21
CA ILE A 90 -12.92 -40.78 22.14
C ILE A 90 -14.30 -41.36 21.84
N SER A 91 -14.57 -42.57 22.34
CA SER A 91 -15.90 -43.17 22.25
C SER A 91 -16.91 -42.39 23.10
N GLY A 92 -18.10 -42.14 22.55
CA GLY A 92 -19.16 -41.39 23.23
C GLY A 92 -19.03 -39.87 23.09
N ASP A 93 -19.49 -39.14 24.11
CA ASP A 93 -19.50 -37.67 24.11
C ASP A 93 -18.10 -37.08 24.29
N ASN A 94 -17.68 -36.28 23.29
CA ASN A 94 -16.40 -35.60 23.24
C ASN A 94 -16.48 -34.16 23.78
N THR A 95 -17.63 -33.67 24.25
CA THR A 95 -17.80 -32.29 24.73
C THR A 95 -16.75 -31.91 25.77
N THR A 96 -16.66 -32.67 26.87
CA THR A 96 -15.69 -32.39 27.94
C THR A 96 -14.25 -32.66 27.50
N HIS A 97 -14.05 -33.67 26.64
CA HIS A 97 -12.73 -34.02 26.11
C HIS A 97 -12.11 -32.88 25.29
N ILE A 98 -12.88 -32.33 24.35
CA ILE A 98 -12.45 -31.18 23.54
C ILE A 98 -12.34 -29.93 24.40
N GLN A 99 -13.32 -29.67 25.29
CA GLN A 99 -13.28 -28.47 26.14
C GLN A 99 -12.04 -28.44 27.04
N ASN A 100 -11.69 -29.55 27.69
CA ASN A 100 -10.48 -29.63 28.51
C ASN A 100 -9.19 -29.35 27.70
N ALA A 101 -9.16 -29.76 26.43
CA ALA A 101 -8.03 -29.48 25.55
C ALA A 101 -7.98 -27.99 25.13
N ILE A 102 -9.13 -27.37 24.84
CA ILE A 102 -9.23 -25.93 24.61
C ILE A 102 -8.78 -25.15 25.85
N ASP A 103 -9.23 -25.56 27.03
CA ASP A 103 -8.89 -24.92 28.31
C ASP A 103 -7.38 -25.04 28.61
N SER A 104 -6.76 -26.17 28.24
CA SER A 104 -5.32 -26.37 28.39
C SER A 104 -4.50 -25.41 27.52
N ILE A 105 -4.91 -25.18 26.27
CA ILE A 105 -4.29 -24.14 25.41
C ILE A 105 -4.57 -22.74 25.97
N SER A 106 -5.80 -22.49 26.43
CA SER A 106 -6.22 -21.21 27.00
C SER A 106 -5.40 -20.82 28.24
N ALA A 107 -4.89 -21.79 28.99
CA ALA A 107 -4.05 -21.59 30.17
C ALA A 107 -2.59 -21.22 29.84
N LEU A 108 -2.11 -21.47 28.62
CA LEU A 108 -0.74 -21.13 28.22
C LEU A 108 -0.56 -19.62 28.09
N PRO A 109 0.58 -19.03 28.49
CA PRO A 109 0.83 -17.61 28.27
C PRO A 109 0.80 -17.27 26.77
N PRO A 110 0.24 -16.12 26.35
CA PRO A 110 0.32 -15.69 24.96
C PRO A 110 1.76 -15.35 24.59
N ASP A 111 2.11 -15.59 23.33
CA ASP A 111 3.35 -15.15 22.72
C ASP A 111 3.36 -13.63 22.46
N GLN A 112 4.46 -13.13 21.89
CA GLN A 112 4.62 -11.72 21.56
C GLN A 112 3.58 -11.16 20.58
N ASN A 113 2.91 -12.03 19.82
CA ASN A 113 1.89 -11.69 18.84
C ASN A 113 0.46 -11.85 19.39
N GLY A 114 0.32 -12.31 20.64
CA GLY A 114 -0.95 -12.52 21.33
C GLY A 114 -1.52 -13.94 21.19
N PHE A 115 -0.76 -14.91 20.66
CA PHE A 115 -1.22 -16.29 20.46
C PHE A 115 -0.76 -17.23 21.56
N ARG A 116 -1.67 -18.09 22.02
CA ARG A 116 -1.39 -19.17 22.99
C ARG A 116 -1.07 -20.50 22.30
N GLY A 117 -1.56 -20.69 21.07
CA GLY A 117 -1.32 -21.88 20.26
C GLY A 117 -2.60 -22.43 19.64
N ALA A 118 -2.43 -23.46 18.80
CA ALA A 118 -3.53 -24.19 18.21
C ALA A 118 -3.73 -25.57 18.86
N LEU A 119 -5.00 -25.91 19.09
CA LEU A 119 -5.46 -27.27 19.34
C LEU A 119 -5.82 -27.93 18.00
N LEU A 120 -5.15 -29.03 17.67
CA LEU A 120 -5.48 -29.85 16.51
C LEU A 120 -6.33 -31.05 16.92
N LEU A 121 -7.54 -31.11 16.37
CA LEU A 121 -8.36 -32.32 16.34
C LEU A 121 -7.88 -33.19 15.18
N GLY A 122 -7.39 -34.40 15.49
CA GLY A 122 -7.04 -35.38 14.47
C GLY A 122 -8.25 -35.82 13.65
N PRO A 123 -8.05 -36.56 12.53
CA PRO A 123 -9.14 -37.11 11.74
C PRO A 123 -10.06 -38.01 12.57
N GLY A 124 -11.35 -37.97 12.25
CA GLY A 124 -12.36 -38.82 12.88
C GLY A 124 -13.62 -38.06 13.29
N VAL A 125 -14.55 -38.80 13.90
CA VAL A 125 -15.85 -38.28 14.32
C VAL A 125 -15.83 -37.98 15.82
N TYR A 126 -16.23 -36.77 16.19
CA TYR A 126 -16.33 -36.28 17.55
C TYR A 126 -17.81 -35.97 17.88
N PRO A 127 -18.57 -36.93 18.44
CA PRO A 127 -19.91 -36.65 18.94
C PRO A 127 -19.87 -35.61 20.06
N VAL A 128 -20.69 -34.56 19.97
CA VAL A 128 -20.71 -33.43 20.93
C VAL A 128 -22.16 -33.13 21.33
N TYR A 129 -22.49 -33.38 22.58
CA TYR A 129 -23.82 -33.11 23.16
C TYR A 129 -23.96 -31.71 23.77
N GLY A 130 -22.85 -31.08 24.19
CA GLY A 130 -22.85 -29.74 24.77
C GLY A 130 -22.30 -28.66 23.83
N THR A 131 -22.07 -27.46 24.36
CA THR A 131 -21.46 -26.35 23.63
C THR A 131 -19.97 -26.27 23.93
N LEU A 132 -19.15 -26.28 22.89
CA LEU A 132 -17.72 -25.97 22.97
C LEU A 132 -17.54 -24.46 23.05
N ARG A 133 -16.64 -24.00 23.91
CA ARG A 133 -16.41 -22.57 24.18
C ARG A 133 -14.94 -22.21 24.02
N MET A 134 -14.69 -21.09 23.37
CA MET A 134 -13.36 -20.50 23.22
C MET A 134 -13.37 -19.04 23.72
N PRO A 135 -13.39 -18.82 25.05
CA PRO A 135 -13.59 -17.48 25.62
C PRO A 135 -12.28 -16.69 25.84
N VAL A 136 -11.13 -17.23 25.44
CA VAL A 136 -9.81 -16.64 25.72
C VAL A 136 -9.09 -16.26 24.44
N SER A 137 -8.50 -15.07 24.42
CA SER A 137 -7.72 -14.56 23.29
C SER A 137 -6.52 -15.45 22.97
N GLY A 138 -6.19 -15.54 21.68
CA GLY A 138 -4.99 -16.22 21.18
C GLY A 138 -5.14 -17.73 20.96
N VAL A 139 -6.35 -18.29 21.03
CA VAL A 139 -6.60 -19.73 20.96
C VAL A 139 -7.17 -20.12 19.61
N ILE A 140 -6.58 -21.12 18.95
CA ILE A 140 -7.05 -21.61 17.66
C ILE A 140 -7.57 -23.05 17.80
N LEU A 141 -8.75 -23.33 17.26
CA LEU A 141 -9.28 -24.69 17.10
C LEU A 141 -9.14 -25.11 15.64
N ARG A 142 -8.37 -26.17 15.40
CA ARG A 142 -8.02 -26.66 14.07
C ARG A 142 -8.43 -28.12 13.90
N GLY A 143 -8.99 -28.46 12.76
CA GLY A 143 -9.15 -29.84 12.32
C GLY A 143 -8.17 -30.23 11.21
N SER A 144 -8.35 -31.45 10.69
CA SER A 144 -7.51 -32.04 9.65
C SER A 144 -8.09 -31.89 8.23
N GLY A 145 -9.28 -31.30 8.11
CA GLY A 145 -10.01 -31.09 6.86
C GLY A 145 -11.52 -31.08 7.08
N ARG A 146 -12.26 -30.57 6.09
CA ARG A 146 -13.72 -30.33 6.14
C ARG A 146 -14.55 -31.30 5.28
N ASP A 147 -13.91 -32.19 4.52
CA ASP A 147 -14.61 -33.08 3.59
C ASP A 147 -15.21 -34.30 4.32
N SER A 148 -15.99 -35.12 3.62
CA SER A 148 -16.78 -36.21 4.21
C SER A 148 -15.98 -37.43 4.65
N ASP A 149 -14.74 -37.60 4.17
CA ASP A 149 -13.91 -38.77 4.55
C ASP A 149 -13.32 -38.58 5.94
N THR A 150 -13.97 -39.18 6.94
CA THR A 150 -13.58 -39.10 8.36
C THR A 150 -12.23 -39.76 8.66
N LEU A 151 -11.64 -40.55 7.75
CA LEU A 151 -10.28 -41.09 7.93
C LEU A 151 -9.20 -40.01 7.73
N THR A 152 -9.54 -38.95 7.01
CA THR A 152 -8.61 -37.86 6.66
C THR A 152 -9.08 -36.49 7.18
N ASN A 153 -10.36 -36.36 7.53
CA ASN A 153 -10.99 -35.11 7.94
C ASN A 153 -11.51 -35.15 9.39
N THR A 154 -11.68 -33.98 9.98
CA THR A 154 -12.23 -33.82 11.33
C THR A 154 -13.72 -33.50 11.24
N HIS A 155 -14.54 -34.32 11.89
CA HIS A 155 -15.98 -34.16 11.90
C HIS A 155 -16.52 -34.03 13.32
N ILE A 156 -16.99 -32.84 13.70
CA ILE A 156 -17.78 -32.64 14.90
C ILE A 156 -19.24 -32.95 14.57
N LEU A 157 -19.84 -33.88 15.33
CA LEU A 157 -21.24 -34.25 15.18
C LEU A 157 -22.03 -33.73 16.38
N GLY A 158 -22.79 -32.65 16.18
CA GLY A 158 -23.64 -32.05 17.19
C GLY A 158 -24.89 -32.90 17.43
N LEU A 159 -24.92 -33.65 18.54
CA LEU A 159 -26.02 -34.56 18.90
C LEU A 159 -26.88 -33.99 20.02
N GLY A 160 -28.20 -34.22 19.96
CA GLY A 160 -29.14 -33.74 20.95
C GLY A 160 -29.25 -32.21 21.06
N ASN A 161 -30.25 -31.76 21.80
CA ASN A 161 -30.63 -30.35 21.89
C ASN A 161 -30.86 -29.91 23.35
N THR A 162 -29.86 -30.11 24.22
CA THR A 162 -29.93 -29.68 25.63
C THR A 162 -28.77 -28.74 25.99
N PRO A 163 -29.03 -27.49 26.41
CA PRO A 163 -30.34 -26.84 26.39
C PRO A 163 -30.88 -26.75 24.95
N ALA A 164 -32.21 -26.59 24.82
CA ALA A 164 -32.82 -26.35 23.51
C ALA A 164 -32.14 -25.15 22.85
N ASP A 165 -32.03 -25.17 21.52
CA ASP A 165 -31.44 -24.11 20.73
C ASP A 165 -29.96 -23.82 21.04
N ARG A 166 -29.24 -24.82 21.55
CA ARG A 166 -27.81 -24.70 21.81
C ARG A 166 -27.03 -24.41 20.53
N ILE A 167 -25.84 -23.86 20.76
CA ILE A 167 -24.82 -23.62 19.73
C ILE A 167 -23.78 -24.73 19.85
N ILE A 168 -23.24 -25.22 18.74
CA ILE A 168 -22.20 -26.26 18.81
C ILE A 168 -20.87 -25.65 19.30
N LEU A 169 -20.44 -24.54 18.69
CA LEU A 169 -19.21 -23.84 19.04
C LEU A 169 -19.45 -22.34 19.24
N GLU A 170 -19.13 -21.84 20.43
CA GLU A 170 -19.12 -20.42 20.78
C GLU A 170 -17.67 -19.91 20.81
N MET A 171 -17.33 -19.04 19.87
CA MET A 171 -16.06 -18.31 19.83
C MET A 171 -16.24 -16.93 20.46
N GLY A 172 -15.38 -16.60 21.42
CA GLY A 172 -15.60 -15.46 22.31
C GLY A 172 -16.47 -15.86 23.50
N GLY A 173 -17.05 -14.86 24.18
CA GLY A 173 -17.80 -15.11 25.41
C GLY A 173 -18.29 -13.89 26.18
N GLY A 174 -18.19 -12.69 25.60
CA GLY A 174 -18.74 -11.48 26.20
C GLY A 174 -20.26 -11.38 26.08
N ASP A 175 -20.86 -10.40 26.76
CA ASP A 175 -22.32 -10.21 26.86
C ASP A 175 -22.98 -9.65 25.58
N ALA A 176 -22.26 -9.64 24.45
CA ALA A 176 -22.68 -8.97 23.22
C ALA A 176 -23.07 -7.51 23.48
N THR A 177 -22.16 -6.74 24.06
CA THR A 177 -22.38 -5.36 24.54
C THR A 177 -22.81 -4.37 23.46
N GLN A 178 -22.78 -4.74 22.18
CA GLN A 178 -23.08 -3.87 21.05
C GLN A 178 -22.25 -2.59 21.04
N PHE A 179 -21.00 -2.70 21.48
CA PHE A 179 -20.05 -1.59 21.64
C PHE A 179 -20.46 -0.52 22.67
N ALA A 180 -21.41 -0.81 23.58
CA ALA A 180 -21.93 0.18 24.52
C ALA A 180 -20.96 0.60 25.66
N GLY A 181 -19.87 -0.14 25.85
CA GLY A 181 -18.89 0.09 26.92
C GLY A 181 -18.10 1.39 26.76
N MET A 182 -18.53 2.45 27.44
CA MET A 182 -17.92 3.77 27.34
C MET A 182 -16.94 4.01 28.50
N VAL A 183 -15.69 4.36 28.21
CA VAL A 183 -14.77 4.82 29.25
C VAL A 183 -15.23 6.19 29.79
N PRO A 184 -15.49 6.32 31.12
CA PRO A 184 -16.02 7.55 31.68
C PRO A 184 -15.17 8.78 31.38
N GLY A 185 -15.81 9.92 31.14
CA GLY A 185 -15.13 11.20 30.89
C GLY A 185 -14.47 11.35 29.51
N THR A 186 -14.63 10.37 28.60
CA THR A 186 -14.03 10.45 27.26
C THR A 186 -14.97 11.01 26.19
N LYS A 187 -16.27 11.11 26.45
CA LYS A 187 -17.24 11.58 25.45
C LYS A 187 -16.94 13.02 24.99
N THR A 188 -16.86 13.23 23.68
CA THR A 188 -16.84 14.56 23.04
C THR A 188 -17.75 14.58 21.81
N ASP A 189 -18.39 15.73 21.56
CA ASP A 189 -19.21 15.92 20.36
C ASP A 189 -18.35 16.06 19.10
N ILE A 190 -18.89 15.59 17.98
CA ILE A 190 -18.41 15.92 16.63
C ILE A 190 -18.97 17.31 16.27
N ILE A 191 -18.07 18.24 15.94
CA ILE A 191 -18.41 19.64 15.63
C ILE A 191 -18.37 19.93 14.11
N SER A 192 -17.91 18.98 13.29
CA SER A 192 -18.12 19.04 11.85
C SER A 192 -19.62 19.17 11.55
N PRO A 193 -20.07 20.16 10.74
CA PRO A 193 -21.48 20.28 10.37
C PRO A 193 -22.00 19.05 9.63
N LEU A 194 -21.13 18.46 8.81
CA LEU A 194 -21.38 17.28 7.99
C LEU A 194 -20.11 16.41 7.98
N VAL A 195 -20.27 15.10 8.16
CA VAL A 195 -19.23 14.09 7.87
C VAL A 195 -19.82 13.14 6.83
N ALA A 196 -19.32 13.16 5.60
CA ALA A 196 -19.91 12.45 4.49
C ALA A 196 -19.55 10.95 4.50
N VAL A 197 -20.37 10.11 3.87
CA VAL A 197 -20.01 8.71 3.59
C VAL A 197 -18.65 8.66 2.90
N GLY A 198 -17.78 7.77 3.40
CA GLY A 198 -16.40 7.63 2.93
C GLY A 198 -15.38 8.51 3.66
N ASP A 199 -15.81 9.51 4.44
CA ASP A 199 -14.87 10.33 5.20
C ASP A 199 -14.23 9.52 6.34
N GLN A 200 -12.93 9.75 6.55
CA GLN A 200 -12.11 9.15 7.61
C GLN A 200 -11.61 10.22 8.59
N GLN A 201 -12.17 11.43 8.55
CA GLN A 201 -11.75 12.51 9.42
C GLN A 201 -12.90 13.45 9.74
N PHE A 202 -12.90 13.99 10.95
CA PHE A 202 -13.91 14.93 11.43
C PHE A 202 -13.38 15.74 12.62
N ARG A 203 -13.96 16.91 12.85
CA ARG A 203 -13.60 17.78 13.98
C ARG A 203 -14.37 17.42 15.23
N VAL A 204 -13.71 17.49 16.38
CA VAL A 204 -14.28 17.23 17.70
C VAL A 204 -14.11 18.42 18.64
N ALA A 205 -15.02 18.57 19.60
CA ALA A 205 -14.97 19.69 20.55
C ALA A 205 -13.74 19.64 21.49
N ASP A 206 -13.36 18.44 21.95
CA ASP A 206 -12.22 18.25 22.85
C ASP A 206 -11.31 17.11 22.36
N PRO A 207 -10.34 17.42 21.47
CA PRO A 207 -9.38 16.43 20.97
C PRO A 207 -8.40 15.96 22.05
N GLY A 208 -8.23 16.72 23.14
CA GLY A 208 -7.27 16.41 24.21
C GLY A 208 -7.62 15.16 25.03
N LEU A 209 -8.86 14.65 24.88
CA LEU A 209 -9.31 13.40 25.50
C LEU A 209 -8.76 12.14 24.80
N TYR A 210 -8.11 12.29 23.65
CA TYR A 210 -7.74 11.20 22.76
C TYR A 210 -6.26 11.24 22.35
N LYS A 211 -5.77 10.09 21.88
CA LYS A 211 -4.47 9.96 21.21
C LYS A 211 -4.55 8.95 20.06
N PRO A 212 -3.62 9.02 19.07
CA PRO A 212 -3.46 7.95 18.09
C PRO A 212 -3.37 6.56 18.74
N GLY A 213 -4.04 5.58 18.14
CA GLY A 213 -4.17 4.21 18.65
C GLY A 213 -5.42 3.96 19.50
N ASP A 214 -6.07 4.99 20.05
CA ASP A 214 -7.30 4.81 20.82
C ASP A 214 -8.41 4.20 19.96
N ASN A 215 -9.09 3.19 20.53
CA ASN A 215 -10.29 2.60 19.94
C ASN A 215 -11.50 3.42 20.36
N ILE A 216 -12.27 3.93 19.40
CA ILE A 216 -13.42 4.80 19.64
C ILE A 216 -14.68 4.23 19.01
N ILE A 217 -15.81 4.60 19.59
CA ILE A 217 -17.12 4.44 18.95
C ILE A 217 -17.59 5.81 18.49
N ILE A 218 -17.88 5.93 17.20
CA ILE A 218 -18.67 7.04 16.66
C ILE A 218 -20.14 6.68 16.87
N TYR A 219 -20.87 7.52 17.59
CA TYR A 219 -22.27 7.31 17.93
C TYR A 219 -23.12 8.41 17.29
N HIS A 220 -24.06 8.00 16.44
CA HIS A 220 -25.06 8.86 15.85
C HIS A 220 -26.44 8.52 16.44
N PRO A 221 -26.98 9.38 17.32
CA PRO A 221 -28.28 9.16 17.92
C PRO A 221 -29.40 9.13 16.87
N CYS A 222 -30.37 8.24 17.07
CA CYS A 222 -31.64 8.31 16.35
C CYS A 222 -32.53 9.37 17.00
N THR A 223 -32.58 10.54 16.38
CA THR A 223 -33.40 11.69 16.81
C THR A 223 -34.71 11.73 16.02
N GLU A 224 -35.67 12.53 16.48
CA GLU A 224 -36.89 12.81 15.72
C GLU A 224 -36.58 13.40 14.33
N ALA A 225 -35.69 14.40 14.27
CA ALA A 225 -35.31 15.03 13.01
C ALA A 225 -34.64 14.06 12.02
N TRP A 226 -33.81 13.13 12.51
CA TRP A 226 -33.26 12.08 11.67
C TRP A 226 -34.34 11.12 11.17
N LEU A 227 -35.28 10.71 12.03
CA LEU A 227 -36.40 9.85 11.65
C LEU A 227 -37.31 10.50 10.60
N GLU A 228 -37.63 11.78 10.76
CA GLU A 228 -38.37 12.55 9.75
C GLU A 228 -37.63 12.54 8.41
N ALA A 229 -36.31 12.74 8.42
CA ALA A 229 -35.49 12.72 7.21
C ALA A 229 -35.43 11.34 6.51
N VAL A 230 -35.64 10.25 7.25
CA VAL A 230 -35.70 8.88 6.71
C VAL A 230 -37.11 8.31 6.62
N ASP A 231 -38.13 9.17 6.60
CA ASP A 231 -39.55 8.80 6.45
C ASP A 231 -40.01 7.80 7.54
N GLY A 232 -39.59 8.02 8.78
CA GLY A 232 -39.84 7.14 9.92
C GLY A 232 -39.27 5.72 9.74
N GLY A 233 -38.29 5.56 8.84
CA GLY A 233 -37.73 4.28 8.42
C GLY A 233 -38.39 3.64 7.20
N GLY A 234 -39.43 4.27 6.64
CA GLY A 234 -40.18 3.78 5.49
C GLY A 234 -40.84 2.42 5.75
N THR A 235 -41.57 2.29 6.87
CA THR A 235 -42.15 1.03 7.36
C THR A 235 -43.46 0.61 6.67
N GLY A 236 -43.85 1.29 5.59
CA GLY A 236 -45.07 1.01 4.85
C GLY A 236 -46.32 1.21 5.71
N SER A 237 -47.08 0.13 5.95
CA SER A 237 -48.28 0.17 6.78
C SER A 237 -48.01 0.01 8.29
N ASP A 238 -46.80 -0.35 8.68
CA ASP A 238 -46.42 -0.56 10.08
C ASP A 238 -45.96 0.75 10.73
N ALA A 239 -45.95 0.79 12.07
CA ALA A 239 -45.49 1.94 12.84
C ALA A 239 -44.02 2.30 12.51
N SER A 240 -43.76 3.60 12.42
CA SER A 240 -42.42 4.15 12.25
C SER A 240 -41.47 3.73 13.36
N TRP A 241 -40.16 3.80 13.08
CA TRP A 241 -39.15 3.70 14.12
C TRP A 241 -39.28 4.84 15.13
N THR A 242 -38.74 4.63 16.33
CA THR A 242 -38.93 5.56 17.46
C THR A 242 -37.62 6.23 17.86
N PRO A 243 -37.65 7.49 18.35
CA PRO A 243 -36.45 8.17 18.84
C PRO A 243 -35.71 7.33 19.88
N GLY A 244 -34.38 7.35 19.83
CA GLY A 244 -33.50 6.55 20.69
C GLY A 244 -33.38 5.07 20.30
N SER A 245 -34.20 4.56 19.38
CA SER A 245 -34.01 3.22 18.79
C SER A 245 -32.95 3.26 17.68
N LEU A 246 -32.30 2.13 17.37
CA LEU A 246 -31.45 2.03 16.17
C LEU A 246 -30.38 3.13 16.03
N PRO A 247 -29.52 3.39 17.05
CA PRO A 247 -28.39 4.29 16.83
C PRO A 247 -27.48 3.73 15.74
N ILE A 248 -26.85 4.63 14.98
CA ILE A 248 -25.80 4.24 14.03
C ILE A 248 -24.47 4.33 14.77
N LEU A 249 -23.69 3.25 14.69
CA LEU A 249 -22.45 3.07 15.44
C LEU A 249 -21.32 2.80 14.45
N PHE A 250 -20.13 3.33 14.69
CA PHE A 250 -18.90 2.90 14.01
C PHE A 250 -17.79 2.63 15.02
N ASN A 251 -17.28 1.39 15.05
CA ASN A 251 -16.12 0.99 15.84
C ASN A 251 -14.86 1.15 14.99
N THR A 252 -14.00 2.09 15.38
CA THR A 252 -12.81 2.46 14.61
C THR A 252 -11.66 2.87 15.54
N ARG A 253 -10.47 3.09 14.97
CA ARG A 253 -9.29 3.52 15.71
C ARG A 253 -8.79 4.85 15.19
N ILE A 254 -8.36 5.71 16.10
CA ILE A 254 -7.72 6.98 15.76
C ILE A 254 -6.32 6.68 15.19
N THR A 255 -6.02 7.18 13.99
CA THR A 255 -4.71 7.07 13.35
C THR A 255 -3.87 8.33 13.54
N ALA A 256 -4.52 9.49 13.60
CA ALA A 256 -3.88 10.78 13.84
C ALA A 256 -4.86 11.76 14.49
N ILE A 257 -4.32 12.77 15.18
CA ILE A 257 -5.06 13.93 15.67
C ILE A 257 -4.29 15.16 15.19
N LYS A 258 -5.00 16.08 14.53
CA LYS A 258 -4.47 17.32 13.95
C LYS A 258 -5.31 18.49 14.45
N CYS A 259 -4.81 19.23 15.43
CA CYS A 259 -5.62 20.17 16.23
C CYS A 259 -6.91 19.49 16.74
N ASP A 260 -8.07 19.94 16.27
CA ASP A 260 -9.39 19.42 16.61
C ASP A 260 -9.90 18.35 15.64
N THR A 261 -9.12 17.99 14.62
CA THR A 261 -9.47 16.96 13.64
C THR A 261 -8.94 15.60 14.09
N VAL A 262 -9.85 14.66 14.28
CA VAL A 262 -9.57 13.24 14.49
C VAL A 262 -9.57 12.55 13.13
N VAL A 263 -8.54 11.74 12.86
CA VAL A 263 -8.45 10.86 11.68
C VAL A 263 -8.61 9.42 12.14
N THR A 264 -9.46 8.65 11.46
CA THR A 264 -9.79 7.27 11.78
C THR A 264 -9.27 6.30 10.73
N ASN A 265 -9.13 5.03 11.11
CA ASN A 265 -8.63 4.00 10.21
C ASN A 265 -9.72 3.48 9.25
N SER A 266 -11.00 3.56 9.61
CA SER A 266 -12.14 3.16 8.77
C SER A 266 -13.00 4.38 8.43
N PRO A 267 -13.63 4.41 7.24
CA PRO A 267 -14.57 5.48 6.89
C PRO A 267 -15.88 5.35 7.65
N VAL A 268 -16.66 6.43 7.72
CA VAL A 268 -18.08 6.35 8.08
C VAL A 268 -18.90 5.83 6.90
N PHE A 269 -19.85 4.94 7.17
CA PHE A 269 -20.76 4.37 6.16
C PHE A 269 -22.14 5.05 6.14
N ASN A 270 -22.32 6.10 6.92
CA ASN A 270 -23.51 6.95 6.94
C ASN A 270 -23.07 8.40 7.06
N THR A 271 -23.75 9.30 6.34
CA THR A 271 -23.53 10.74 6.49
C THR A 271 -23.96 11.17 7.89
N LEU A 272 -23.07 11.83 8.62
CA LEU A 272 -23.36 12.40 9.94
C LEU A 272 -23.70 13.87 9.76
N ASP A 273 -24.98 14.19 9.69
CA ASP A 273 -25.48 15.56 9.58
C ASP A 273 -25.86 16.11 10.96
N SER A 274 -25.16 17.14 11.41
CA SER A 274 -25.38 17.76 12.72
C SER A 274 -26.73 18.47 12.86
N THR A 275 -27.40 18.79 11.74
CA THR A 275 -28.76 19.35 11.74
C THR A 275 -29.83 18.29 12.01
N LEU A 276 -29.55 17.03 11.65
CA LEU A 276 -30.42 15.90 11.93
C LEU A 276 -30.13 15.29 13.30
N SER A 277 -28.85 15.10 13.63
CA SER A 277 -28.44 14.52 14.91
C SER A 277 -27.00 14.88 15.27
N ARG A 278 -26.81 15.39 16.50
CA ARG A 278 -25.48 15.69 17.05
C ARG A 278 -24.77 14.38 17.37
N SER A 279 -23.86 13.98 16.48
CA SER A 279 -23.01 12.81 16.68
C SER A 279 -21.89 13.11 17.69
N TYR A 280 -21.41 12.08 18.37
CA TYR A 280 -20.31 12.18 19.32
C TYR A 280 -19.43 10.94 19.27
N ILE A 281 -18.22 11.05 19.81
CA ILE A 281 -17.31 9.94 19.98
C ILE A 281 -17.03 9.67 21.46
N TYR A 282 -16.63 8.45 21.77
CA TYR A 282 -16.10 8.04 23.07
C TYR A 282 -15.10 6.90 22.92
N ARG A 283 -14.20 6.75 23.89
CA ARG A 283 -13.28 5.61 23.93
C ARG A 283 -14.04 4.34 24.36
N TYR A 284 -13.93 3.30 23.55
CA TYR A 284 -14.51 1.99 23.85
C TYR A 284 -13.68 1.31 24.95
N ASP A 285 -14.31 0.81 26.01
CA ASP A 285 -13.62 0.14 27.12
C ASP A 285 -13.06 -1.23 26.74
N ARG A 286 -13.65 -1.86 25.71
CA ARG A 286 -13.30 -3.21 25.22
C ARG A 286 -13.39 -4.28 26.30
N ASP A 287 -14.20 -4.06 27.33
CA ASP A 287 -14.38 -5.07 28.39
C ASP A 287 -14.95 -6.37 27.79
N GLY A 288 -14.48 -7.53 28.26
CA GLY A 288 -14.89 -8.84 27.75
C GLY A 288 -14.56 -9.14 26.27
N LEU A 289 -13.78 -8.29 25.58
CA LEU A 289 -13.41 -8.51 24.18
C LEU A 289 -12.37 -9.64 24.04
N VAL A 290 -12.64 -10.59 23.14
CA VAL A 290 -11.72 -11.68 22.80
C VAL A 290 -11.05 -11.41 21.46
N GLU A 291 -9.72 -11.56 21.41
CA GLU A 291 -8.93 -11.26 20.22
C GLU A 291 -8.10 -12.45 19.74
N HIS A 292 -7.75 -12.45 18.45
CA HIS A 292 -6.79 -13.42 17.89
C HIS A 292 -7.24 -14.88 18.07
N ILE A 293 -8.52 -15.12 17.73
CA ILE A 293 -9.20 -16.42 17.86
C ILE A 293 -9.57 -16.96 16.47
N GLY A 294 -9.38 -18.26 16.26
CA GLY A 294 -9.53 -18.89 14.95
C GLY A 294 -10.19 -20.26 14.97
N LEU A 295 -10.98 -20.56 13.94
CA LEU A 295 -11.52 -21.89 13.64
C LEU A 295 -11.05 -22.33 12.25
N GLU A 296 -10.46 -23.51 12.15
CA GLU A 296 -9.79 -23.94 10.92
C GLU A 296 -10.10 -25.38 10.53
N ASN A 297 -10.32 -25.62 9.24
CA ASN A 297 -10.19 -26.93 8.59
C ASN A 297 -10.98 -28.06 9.25
N LEU A 298 -12.26 -27.84 9.56
CA LEU A 298 -13.13 -28.89 10.11
C LEU A 298 -14.56 -28.81 9.60
N ARG A 299 -15.31 -29.89 9.84
CA ARG A 299 -16.73 -29.96 9.54
C ARG A 299 -17.56 -30.09 10.81
N ILE A 300 -18.72 -29.42 10.84
CA ILE A 300 -19.76 -29.57 11.85
C ILE A 300 -21.06 -29.99 11.17
N ASP A 301 -21.57 -31.18 11.52
CA ASP A 301 -22.94 -31.58 11.21
C ASP A 301 -23.79 -31.53 12.46
N ILE A 302 -25.03 -31.07 12.32
CA ILE A 302 -26.02 -31.08 13.40
C ILE A 302 -27.03 -32.20 13.13
N GLU A 303 -27.33 -33.00 14.16
CA GLU A 303 -28.41 -33.99 14.12
C GLU A 303 -29.76 -33.33 13.88
N PHE A 304 -30.60 -33.95 13.07
CA PHE A 304 -31.99 -33.55 12.82
C PHE A 304 -32.82 -34.80 12.59
N ASP A 305 -34.14 -34.72 12.73
CA ASP A 305 -35.07 -35.79 12.39
C ASP A 305 -35.12 -35.96 10.86
N PRO A 306 -34.62 -37.09 10.30
CA PRO A 306 -34.63 -37.29 8.85
C PRO A 306 -36.03 -37.46 8.26
N ASP A 307 -37.03 -37.78 9.09
CA ASP A 307 -38.42 -37.92 8.68
C ASP A 307 -39.17 -36.56 8.70
N ASP A 308 -38.56 -35.51 9.28
CA ASP A 308 -39.07 -34.14 9.29
C ASP A 308 -38.05 -33.14 8.68
N PRO A 309 -38.16 -32.80 7.38
CA PRO A 309 -37.27 -31.82 6.75
C PRO A 309 -37.42 -30.40 7.33
N ASP A 310 -38.50 -30.13 8.06
CA ASP A 310 -38.79 -28.90 8.77
C ASP A 310 -38.48 -29.01 10.28
N ASP A 311 -37.69 -30.00 10.72
CA ASP A 311 -37.24 -30.12 12.10
C ASP A 311 -36.45 -28.88 12.54
N ASP A 312 -36.91 -28.23 13.60
CA ASP A 312 -36.22 -27.16 14.32
C ASP A 312 -35.98 -27.50 15.81
N HIS A 313 -36.21 -28.76 16.21
CA HIS A 313 -35.99 -29.26 17.57
C HIS A 313 -34.57 -29.79 17.78
N HIS A 314 -33.61 -29.28 17.01
CA HIS A 314 -32.19 -29.58 17.13
C HIS A 314 -31.34 -28.32 17.41
N ALA A 315 -30.02 -28.48 17.51
CA ALA A 315 -29.11 -27.36 17.75
C ALA A 315 -29.25 -26.30 16.63
N ARG A 316 -29.30 -25.02 17.02
CA ARG A 316 -29.69 -23.95 16.09
C ARG A 316 -28.56 -23.45 15.21
N THR A 317 -27.35 -23.43 15.74
CA THR A 317 -26.21 -22.76 15.12
C THR A 317 -24.97 -23.59 15.25
N ALA A 318 -24.23 -23.73 14.15
CA ALA A 318 -22.95 -24.44 14.18
C ALA A 318 -21.88 -23.60 14.89
N VAL A 319 -21.65 -22.36 14.43
CA VAL A 319 -20.65 -21.47 15.03
C VAL A 319 -21.25 -20.10 15.33
N ARG A 320 -21.04 -19.62 16.56
CA ARG A 320 -21.32 -18.23 16.92
C ARG A 320 -20.03 -17.52 17.32
N LEU A 321 -19.84 -16.30 16.81
CA LEU A 321 -18.78 -15.39 17.24
C LEU A 321 -19.43 -14.25 18.04
N THR A 322 -19.05 -14.10 19.30
CA THR A 322 -19.62 -13.09 20.20
C THR A 322 -18.53 -12.26 20.88
N GLN A 323 -18.59 -10.94 20.69
CA GLN A 323 -17.68 -9.98 21.34
C GLN A 323 -16.21 -10.27 21.01
N VAL A 324 -15.94 -10.35 19.70
CA VAL A 324 -14.62 -10.69 19.17
C VAL A 324 -14.04 -9.56 18.31
N GLU A 325 -12.72 -9.45 18.29
CA GLU A 325 -11.99 -8.63 17.32
C GLU A 325 -10.81 -9.41 16.73
N ASN A 326 -10.45 -9.18 15.47
CA ASN A 326 -9.33 -9.87 14.84
C ASN A 326 -9.48 -11.40 14.92
N ALA A 327 -10.62 -11.91 14.43
CA ALA A 327 -10.96 -13.33 14.45
C ALA A 327 -11.06 -13.91 13.04
N TRP A 328 -11.01 -15.23 12.91
CA TRP A 328 -11.25 -15.89 11.62
C TRP A 328 -11.93 -17.26 11.69
N VAL A 329 -12.59 -17.62 10.60
CA VAL A 329 -13.08 -18.98 10.33
C VAL A 329 -12.61 -19.35 8.92
N LYS A 330 -11.79 -20.38 8.78
CA LYS A 330 -11.10 -20.73 7.53
C LYS A 330 -11.30 -22.20 7.18
N GLY A 331 -11.69 -22.48 5.95
CA GLY A 331 -11.69 -23.87 5.44
C GLY A 331 -12.69 -24.79 6.16
N CYS A 332 -13.83 -24.28 6.62
CA CYS A 332 -14.80 -25.06 7.41
C CYS A 332 -16.09 -25.39 6.63
N GLU A 333 -16.80 -26.44 7.05
CA GLU A 333 -18.13 -26.81 6.53
C GLU A 333 -19.14 -26.97 7.66
N PHE A 334 -20.34 -26.39 7.50
CA PHE A 334 -21.42 -26.41 8.48
C PHE A 334 -22.70 -26.94 7.83
N ARG A 335 -23.32 -27.97 8.42
CA ARG A 335 -24.52 -28.59 7.84
C ARG A 335 -25.66 -28.72 8.83
N TYR A 336 -26.88 -28.67 8.29
CA TYR A 336 -28.12 -29.04 8.99
C TYR A 336 -28.46 -28.16 10.21
N PHE A 337 -27.95 -26.94 10.29
CA PHE A 337 -28.40 -25.94 11.25
C PHE A 337 -29.79 -25.43 10.87
N TRP A 338 -30.61 -25.03 11.86
CA TRP A 338 -31.91 -24.40 11.58
C TRP A 338 -31.88 -22.88 11.62
N PHE A 339 -31.02 -22.28 12.46
CA PHE A 339 -30.84 -20.83 12.50
C PHE A 339 -29.71 -20.42 11.56
N ALA A 340 -28.46 -20.78 11.87
CA ALA A 340 -27.32 -20.31 11.10
C ALA A 340 -26.09 -21.22 11.08
N GLY A 341 -25.35 -21.21 9.98
CA GLY A 341 -24.02 -21.85 9.93
C GLY A 341 -23.04 -21.03 10.76
N ILE A 342 -22.97 -19.73 10.44
CA ILE A 342 -22.24 -18.73 11.24
C ILE A 342 -23.21 -17.61 11.66
N ASP A 343 -23.22 -17.29 12.96
CA ASP A 343 -23.86 -16.08 13.53
C ASP A 343 -22.79 -15.20 14.20
N MET A 344 -22.78 -13.90 13.90
CA MET A 344 -21.84 -12.95 14.51
C MET A 344 -22.56 -11.87 15.30
N ARG A 345 -22.05 -11.54 16.49
CA ARG A 345 -22.59 -10.49 17.38
C ARG A 345 -21.47 -9.72 18.03
N THR A 346 -21.54 -8.38 18.03
CA THR A 346 -20.50 -7.51 18.61
C THR A 346 -19.11 -7.92 18.09
N ALA A 347 -18.90 -7.88 16.78
CA ALA A 347 -17.70 -8.40 16.15
C ALA A 347 -17.04 -7.34 15.26
N ASN A 348 -15.72 -7.29 15.22
CA ASN A 348 -14.97 -6.36 14.39
C ASN A 348 -13.74 -7.02 13.75
N TYR A 349 -13.37 -6.66 12.53
CA TYR A 349 -12.20 -7.23 11.83
C TYR A 349 -12.19 -8.76 11.80
N VAL A 350 -13.26 -9.36 11.29
CA VAL A 350 -13.41 -10.81 11.18
C VAL A 350 -13.29 -11.25 9.71
N THR A 351 -12.52 -12.32 9.45
CA THR A 351 -12.50 -12.98 8.13
C THR A 351 -13.14 -14.36 8.20
N VAL A 352 -14.13 -14.62 7.35
CA VAL A 352 -14.61 -15.96 7.02
C VAL A 352 -14.13 -16.30 5.62
N GLU A 353 -13.17 -17.20 5.52
CA GLU A 353 -12.51 -17.53 4.25
C GLU A 353 -12.78 -18.99 3.88
N ASP A 354 -13.18 -19.22 2.63
CA ASP A 354 -13.36 -20.55 2.06
C ASP A 354 -14.18 -21.45 3.00
N CYS A 355 -15.41 -21.03 3.32
CA CYS A 355 -16.31 -21.77 4.20
C CYS A 355 -17.59 -22.17 3.48
N ARG A 356 -18.17 -23.31 3.88
CA ARG A 356 -19.43 -23.83 3.35
C ARG A 356 -20.48 -23.90 4.44
N ALA A 357 -21.66 -23.39 4.17
CA ALA A 357 -22.81 -23.53 5.06
C ALA A 357 -23.97 -24.11 4.23
N LEU A 358 -24.31 -25.38 4.45
CA LEU A 358 -25.06 -26.18 3.50
C LEU A 358 -26.31 -26.81 4.11
N SER A 359 -27.37 -26.88 3.30
CA SER A 359 -28.59 -27.64 3.58
C SER A 359 -29.15 -27.46 5.00
N PRO A 360 -29.48 -26.22 5.40
CA PRO A 360 -30.12 -26.00 6.70
C PRO A 360 -31.46 -26.74 6.80
N LYS A 361 -31.77 -27.27 7.98
CA LYS A 361 -33.00 -28.03 8.28
C LYS A 361 -33.91 -27.21 9.17
N GLY A 362 -35.23 -27.31 8.98
CA GLY A 362 -36.20 -26.46 9.67
C GLY A 362 -37.14 -25.70 8.73
N PRO A 363 -38.17 -25.02 9.27
CA PRO A 363 -39.17 -24.34 8.44
C PRO A 363 -38.59 -23.16 7.67
N THR A 364 -39.04 -22.94 6.43
CA THR A 364 -38.69 -21.75 5.62
C THR A 364 -39.54 -20.53 6.03
N THR A 365 -39.46 -20.16 7.30
CA THR A 365 -40.18 -19.01 7.91
C THR A 365 -39.19 -18.02 8.52
N GLY A 366 -39.67 -16.85 8.97
CA GLY A 366 -38.85 -15.78 9.53
C GLY A 366 -37.95 -16.24 10.68
N GLY A 367 -36.70 -15.76 10.71
CA GLY A 367 -35.73 -16.09 11.77
C GLY A 367 -35.05 -17.45 11.63
N LYS A 368 -35.07 -18.08 10.45
CA LYS A 368 -34.48 -19.41 10.16
C LYS A 368 -33.68 -19.45 8.85
N LYS A 369 -32.83 -20.47 8.68
CA LYS A 369 -32.02 -20.77 7.48
C LYS A 369 -31.13 -19.60 7.00
N TYR A 370 -30.31 -19.06 7.90
CA TYR A 370 -29.32 -18.01 7.61
C TYR A 370 -27.92 -18.60 7.53
N ASN A 371 -27.43 -18.91 6.34
CA ASN A 371 -26.16 -19.62 6.19
C ASN A 371 -25.00 -18.82 6.80
N PHE A 372 -24.86 -17.56 6.37
CA PHE A 372 -23.91 -16.59 6.91
C PHE A 372 -24.66 -15.35 7.41
N CYS A 373 -24.80 -15.25 8.73
CA CYS A 373 -25.57 -14.21 9.40
C CYS A 373 -24.66 -13.26 10.19
N VAL A 374 -24.77 -11.96 9.90
CA VAL A 374 -24.27 -10.92 10.80
C VAL A 374 -25.42 -10.31 11.57
N SER A 375 -25.40 -10.44 12.89
CA SER A 375 -26.39 -9.87 13.81
C SER A 375 -25.87 -8.52 14.34
N ASN A 376 -26.29 -8.07 15.52
CA ASN A 376 -26.01 -6.71 16.01
C ASN A 376 -24.51 -6.42 16.21
N ALA A 377 -24.13 -5.16 15.94
CA ALA A 377 -22.80 -4.60 16.15
C ALA A 377 -21.67 -5.40 15.47
N VAL A 378 -21.86 -5.78 14.21
CA VAL A 378 -20.83 -6.45 13.41
C VAL A 378 -20.26 -5.48 12.40
N GLN A 379 -18.94 -5.27 12.40
CA GLN A 379 -18.29 -4.29 11.54
C GLN A 379 -17.01 -4.80 10.90
N ASN A 380 -16.62 -4.17 9.78
CA ASN A 380 -15.38 -4.44 9.07
C ASN A 380 -15.14 -5.95 8.86
N THR A 381 -16.15 -6.68 8.39
CA THR A 381 -16.15 -8.15 8.31
C THR A 381 -16.08 -8.60 6.86
N LEU A 382 -15.19 -9.54 6.56
CA LEU A 382 -14.99 -10.11 5.23
C LEU A 382 -15.46 -11.56 5.20
N PHE A 383 -16.46 -11.86 4.38
CA PHE A 383 -16.74 -13.20 3.90
C PHE A 383 -16.10 -13.33 2.52
N THR A 384 -15.21 -14.29 2.33
CA THR A 384 -14.60 -14.50 1.01
C THR A 384 -14.59 -15.96 0.59
N LYS A 385 -14.91 -16.22 -0.68
CA LYS A 385 -14.96 -17.56 -1.27
C LYS A 385 -15.89 -18.52 -0.52
N CYS A 386 -16.94 -17.98 0.11
CA CYS A 386 -17.91 -18.76 0.87
C CYS A 386 -19.02 -19.29 -0.01
N VAL A 387 -19.53 -20.49 0.31
CA VAL A 387 -20.61 -21.14 -0.44
C VAL A 387 -21.79 -21.46 0.49
N ALA A 388 -22.99 -21.09 0.05
CA ALA A 388 -24.24 -21.39 0.73
C ALA A 388 -25.19 -22.19 -0.18
N THR A 389 -25.87 -23.20 0.37
CA THR A 389 -26.98 -23.89 -0.31
C THR A 389 -28.26 -23.81 0.49
N GLU A 390 -29.40 -23.78 -0.21
CA GLU A 390 -30.75 -23.96 0.38
C GLU A 390 -31.05 -22.98 1.54
N GLY A 391 -30.43 -21.81 1.52
CA GLY A 391 -30.65 -20.76 2.52
C GLY A 391 -31.97 -20.04 2.31
N ARG A 392 -32.63 -19.58 3.38
CA ARG A 392 -33.68 -18.57 3.22
C ARG A 392 -33.03 -17.24 2.87
N HIS A 393 -32.17 -16.73 3.75
CA HIS A 393 -31.25 -15.64 3.41
C HIS A 393 -29.83 -16.19 3.52
N ALA A 394 -29.20 -16.49 2.39
CA ALA A 394 -27.89 -17.14 2.35
C ALA A 394 -26.79 -16.25 2.97
N PHE A 395 -26.71 -15.00 2.51
CA PHE A 395 -25.79 -13.98 3.04
C PHE A 395 -26.62 -12.79 3.52
N VAL A 396 -26.59 -12.54 4.83
CA VAL A 396 -27.59 -11.67 5.45
C VAL A 396 -27.04 -10.80 6.56
N SER A 397 -27.43 -9.53 6.55
CA SER A 397 -27.31 -8.66 7.73
C SER A 397 -28.64 -8.58 8.47
N ASN A 398 -28.72 -9.19 9.64
CA ASN A 398 -29.87 -9.11 10.54
C ASN A 398 -29.70 -8.03 11.64
N GLY A 399 -28.50 -7.43 11.73
CA GLY A 399 -28.05 -6.59 12.84
C GLY A 399 -28.47 -5.12 12.83
N THR A 400 -29.30 -4.68 11.88
CA THR A 400 -29.87 -3.32 11.84
C THR A 400 -28.79 -2.22 11.71
N SER A 401 -29.04 -1.01 12.23
CA SER A 401 -28.20 0.19 12.14
C SER A 401 -26.81 0.09 12.79
N SER A 402 -26.59 -0.96 13.57
CA SER A 402 -25.31 -1.23 14.24
C SER A 402 -24.29 -1.96 13.36
N VAL A 403 -24.70 -2.44 12.17
CA VAL A 403 -23.84 -3.15 11.22
C VAL A 403 -23.31 -2.21 10.14
N ALA A 404 -22.00 -2.29 9.88
CA ALA A 404 -21.31 -1.42 8.93
C ALA A 404 -20.07 -2.09 8.30
N GLY A 405 -19.81 -1.86 7.01
CA GLY A 405 -18.57 -2.31 6.36
C GLY A 405 -18.43 -3.83 6.28
N VAL A 406 -19.51 -4.53 5.89
CA VAL A 406 -19.50 -5.99 5.70
C VAL A 406 -19.37 -6.30 4.21
N VAL A 407 -18.41 -7.16 3.88
CA VAL A 407 -18.04 -7.50 2.51
C VAL A 407 -18.31 -8.98 2.24
N PHE A 408 -19.10 -9.28 1.21
CA PHE A 408 -19.33 -10.62 0.67
C PHE A 408 -18.61 -10.72 -0.68
N HIS A 409 -17.37 -11.22 -0.65
CA HIS A 409 -16.40 -11.19 -1.74
C HIS A 409 -16.22 -12.57 -2.40
N HIS A 410 -16.48 -12.71 -3.71
CA HIS A 410 -16.46 -14.01 -4.41
C HIS A 410 -17.30 -15.09 -3.70
N CYS A 411 -18.42 -14.70 -3.12
CA CYS A 411 -19.32 -15.61 -2.43
C CYS A 411 -20.37 -16.17 -3.39
N THR A 412 -20.81 -17.40 -3.15
CA THR A 412 -21.78 -18.10 -4.00
C THR A 412 -22.97 -18.61 -3.21
N SER A 413 -24.16 -18.29 -3.67
CA SER A 413 -25.46 -18.78 -3.17
C SER A 413 -26.07 -19.72 -4.22
N ILE A 414 -26.48 -20.91 -3.80
CA ILE A 414 -27.03 -21.96 -4.68
C ILE A 414 -28.40 -22.39 -4.16
N ASP A 415 -29.41 -22.31 -5.04
CA ASP A 415 -30.79 -22.68 -4.76
C ASP A 415 -31.37 -22.02 -3.47
N PRO A 416 -31.19 -20.70 -3.26
CA PRO A 416 -31.76 -20.04 -2.09
C PRO A 416 -33.28 -19.88 -2.22
N PHE A 417 -33.99 -19.92 -1.09
CA PHE A 417 -35.44 -19.70 -1.05
C PHE A 417 -35.82 -18.22 -1.20
N THR A 418 -34.93 -17.28 -0.85
CA THR A 418 -35.13 -15.84 -1.08
C THR A 418 -33.79 -15.08 -1.13
N SER A 419 -33.84 -13.76 -1.22
CA SER A 419 -32.66 -12.93 -1.53
C SER A 419 -31.63 -12.93 -0.40
N SER A 420 -30.34 -12.86 -0.78
CA SER A 420 -29.31 -12.28 0.09
C SER A 420 -29.53 -10.77 0.21
N GLU A 421 -29.40 -10.18 1.41
CA GLU A 421 -29.84 -8.80 1.66
C GLU A 421 -29.36 -8.22 3.00
N GLY A 422 -29.52 -6.90 3.19
CA GLY A 422 -29.36 -6.21 4.48
C GLY A 422 -30.49 -6.43 5.51
N HIS A 423 -31.43 -7.32 5.21
CA HIS A 423 -32.62 -7.81 5.93
C HIS A 423 -33.55 -6.82 6.64
N ARG A 424 -33.06 -5.89 7.46
CA ARG A 424 -33.90 -4.94 8.21
C ARG A 424 -33.15 -3.76 8.82
N ARG A 425 -33.86 -2.63 8.93
CA ARG A 425 -33.58 -1.50 9.83
C ARG A 425 -32.17 -0.89 9.71
N TRP A 426 -31.85 -0.39 8.52
CA TRP A 426 -30.74 0.55 8.27
C TRP A 426 -29.33 -0.01 8.40
N THR A 427 -29.06 -1.24 7.96
CA THR A 427 -27.65 -1.69 7.80
C THR A 427 -26.91 -0.74 6.85
N THR A 428 -25.68 -0.35 7.16
CA THR A 428 -24.90 0.56 6.30
C THR A 428 -23.70 -0.14 5.68
N GLY A 429 -23.25 0.28 4.50
CA GLY A 429 -21.99 -0.20 3.94
C GLY A 429 -21.89 -1.72 3.77
N LEU A 430 -22.88 -2.35 3.14
CA LEU A 430 -22.71 -3.71 2.61
C LEU A 430 -22.05 -3.63 1.25
N LEU A 431 -21.07 -4.50 1.00
CA LEU A 431 -20.50 -4.71 -0.33
C LEU A 431 -20.71 -6.17 -0.72
N PHE A 432 -21.48 -6.40 -1.78
CA PHE A 432 -21.49 -7.66 -2.52
C PHE A 432 -20.57 -7.47 -3.71
N ASP A 433 -19.48 -8.23 -3.78
CA ASP A 433 -18.43 -8.04 -4.78
C ASP A 433 -18.09 -9.38 -5.41
N ASN A 434 -18.25 -9.48 -6.74
CA ASN A 434 -18.17 -10.75 -7.47
C ASN A 434 -19.08 -11.83 -6.86
N PHE A 435 -20.24 -11.42 -6.37
CA PHE A 435 -21.22 -12.30 -5.76
C PHE A 435 -22.00 -13.07 -6.82
N ASN A 436 -22.19 -14.36 -6.59
CA ASN A 436 -22.93 -15.23 -7.50
C ASN A 436 -24.17 -15.81 -6.83
N ASP A 437 -25.30 -15.80 -7.54
CA ASP A 437 -26.54 -16.46 -7.11
C ASP A 437 -27.08 -17.35 -8.23
N TYR A 438 -27.05 -18.66 -8.01
CA TYR A 438 -27.42 -19.69 -8.99
C TYR A 438 -28.57 -20.57 -8.50
N GLY A 439 -29.14 -21.35 -9.42
CA GLY A 439 -30.13 -22.38 -9.09
C GLY A 439 -31.54 -22.13 -9.66
N ASN A 440 -32.45 -23.06 -9.40
CA ASN A 440 -33.79 -23.13 -10.00
C ASN A 440 -34.93 -22.82 -9.01
N TYR A 441 -34.69 -21.99 -8.00
CA TYR A 441 -35.68 -21.71 -6.94
C TYR A 441 -36.60 -20.50 -7.19
N PRO A 442 -37.90 -20.57 -6.81
CA PRO A 442 -38.95 -19.60 -7.16
C PRO A 442 -38.99 -18.36 -6.26
N SER A 443 -37.85 -17.87 -5.77
CA SER A 443 -37.83 -16.50 -5.21
C SER A 443 -38.51 -15.58 -6.24
N ALA A 444 -39.31 -14.60 -5.80
CA ALA A 444 -40.15 -13.74 -6.67
C ALA A 444 -39.31 -12.84 -7.63
N GLY A 445 -38.43 -13.45 -8.42
CA GLY A 445 -37.32 -12.88 -9.15
C GLY A 445 -36.12 -12.46 -8.30
N ARG A 446 -36.24 -12.18 -7.00
CA ARG A 446 -35.23 -11.43 -6.23
C ARG A 446 -34.09 -12.31 -5.68
N ALA A 447 -32.89 -12.15 -6.22
CA ALA A 447 -31.67 -12.85 -5.81
C ALA A 447 -30.83 -12.03 -4.81
N LEU A 448 -30.68 -10.73 -5.06
CA LEU A 448 -29.91 -9.81 -4.21
C LEU A 448 -30.71 -8.54 -3.93
N GLY A 449 -30.70 -8.09 -2.67
CA GLY A 449 -31.56 -7.01 -2.21
C GLY A 449 -30.88 -5.89 -1.44
N LEU A 450 -30.88 -4.70 -2.04
CA LEU A 450 -30.51 -3.42 -1.42
C LEU A 450 -31.72 -2.45 -1.46
N TYR A 451 -32.78 -2.78 -0.72
CA TYR A 451 -34.10 -2.15 -0.89
C TYR A 451 -34.88 -1.94 0.41
N ASN A 452 -36.02 -1.26 0.32
CA ASN A 452 -36.96 -1.10 1.43
C ASN A 452 -37.90 -2.31 1.55
N ARG A 453 -38.04 -2.83 2.77
CA ARG A 453 -38.87 -4.00 3.12
C ARG A 453 -40.17 -3.63 3.84
N GLY A 454 -40.45 -2.34 4.01
CA GLY A 454 -41.70 -1.79 4.50
C GLY A 454 -42.23 -2.50 5.74
N SER A 455 -43.46 -2.98 5.64
CA SER A 455 -44.18 -3.69 6.69
C SER A 455 -43.87 -5.19 6.76
N TYR A 456 -42.84 -5.67 6.06
CA TYR A 456 -42.42 -7.07 6.23
C TYR A 456 -41.87 -7.29 7.64
N GLY A 457 -42.21 -8.45 8.21
CA GLY A 457 -41.77 -8.87 9.54
C GLY A 457 -42.42 -8.05 10.64
N THR A 458 -41.66 -7.10 11.20
CA THR A 458 -42.04 -6.29 12.38
C THR A 458 -41.83 -4.81 12.12
N GLY A 459 -42.24 -4.30 10.95
CA GLY A 459 -41.85 -2.98 10.48
C GLY A 459 -40.34 -2.91 10.22
N HIS A 460 -39.88 -3.63 9.21
CA HIS A 460 -38.44 -3.67 8.87
C HIS A 460 -37.96 -2.37 8.24
N GLY A 461 -38.79 -1.73 7.42
CA GLY A 461 -38.43 -0.51 6.69
C GLY A 461 -37.23 -0.71 5.77
N TRP A 462 -36.40 0.33 5.64
CA TRP A 462 -35.16 0.27 4.87
C TRP A 462 -34.20 -0.80 5.40
N SER A 463 -33.82 -1.76 4.56
CA SER A 463 -32.93 -2.87 4.97
C SER A 463 -31.45 -2.48 4.93
N SER A 464 -31.08 -1.64 3.97
CA SER A 464 -29.69 -1.23 3.74
C SER A 464 -29.61 0.18 3.17
N ALA A 465 -28.51 0.86 3.49
CA ALA A 465 -28.15 2.18 3.02
C ALA A 465 -26.65 2.22 2.66
N ASN A 466 -26.26 3.09 1.72
CA ASN A 466 -24.86 3.26 1.30
C ASN A 466 -24.16 1.93 0.96
N SER A 467 -24.91 1.02 0.35
CA SER A 467 -24.50 -0.35 0.08
C SER A 467 -24.37 -0.59 -1.43
N VAL A 468 -23.49 -1.52 -1.81
CA VAL A 468 -23.00 -1.70 -3.18
C VAL A 468 -23.13 -3.15 -3.61
N ALA A 469 -23.72 -3.38 -4.78
CA ALA A 469 -23.52 -4.59 -5.58
C ALA A 469 -22.52 -4.25 -6.69
N TRP A 470 -21.33 -4.85 -6.63
CA TRP A 470 -20.25 -4.67 -7.60
C TRP A 470 -20.04 -5.98 -8.33
N ASN A 471 -20.13 -5.95 -9.66
CA ASN A 471 -19.78 -7.08 -10.51
C ASN A 471 -20.45 -8.43 -10.14
N CYS A 472 -21.72 -8.37 -9.67
CA CYS A 472 -22.46 -9.54 -9.23
C CYS A 472 -23.16 -10.24 -10.42
N ASP A 473 -23.24 -11.57 -10.43
CA ASP A 473 -23.97 -12.36 -11.43
C ASP A 473 -25.09 -13.18 -10.78
N VAL A 474 -26.34 -12.85 -11.12
CA VAL A 474 -27.53 -13.55 -10.62
C VAL A 474 -28.32 -14.25 -11.73
N ARG A 475 -27.67 -14.53 -12.87
CA ARG A 475 -28.32 -15.28 -13.96
C ARG A 475 -28.62 -16.71 -13.52
N ARG A 476 -29.73 -17.23 -14.02
CA ARG A 476 -30.16 -18.61 -13.74
C ARG A 476 -29.86 -19.49 -14.95
N THR A 477 -29.53 -20.75 -14.68
CA THR A 477 -29.24 -21.75 -15.72
C THR A 477 -30.50 -22.20 -16.45
N SER A 478 -31.68 -22.03 -15.84
CA SER A 478 -32.97 -22.23 -16.46
C SER A 478 -34.02 -21.30 -15.82
N GLY A 479 -35.08 -20.96 -16.57
CA GLY A 479 -36.10 -20.00 -16.11
C GLY A 479 -35.69 -18.54 -16.29
N ALA A 480 -36.42 -17.62 -15.63
CA ALA A 480 -36.10 -16.21 -15.65
C ALA A 480 -34.84 -15.92 -14.81
N ASN A 481 -34.01 -15.00 -15.27
CA ASN A 481 -32.85 -14.54 -14.51
C ASN A 481 -33.27 -13.98 -13.14
N GLY A 482 -32.38 -14.13 -12.16
CA GLY A 482 -32.53 -13.47 -10.87
C GLY A 482 -32.43 -11.95 -11.04
N ALA A 483 -32.94 -11.25 -10.03
CA ALA A 483 -32.98 -9.81 -9.96
C ALA A 483 -32.13 -9.29 -8.81
N ILE A 484 -31.32 -8.29 -9.12
CA ILE A 484 -30.66 -7.42 -8.14
C ILE A 484 -31.54 -6.19 -8.01
N VAL A 485 -32.15 -6.04 -6.84
CA VAL A 485 -33.06 -4.93 -6.56
C VAL A 485 -32.31 -3.86 -5.75
N VAL A 486 -32.19 -2.66 -6.30
CA VAL A 486 -31.47 -1.54 -5.70
C VAL A 486 -32.37 -0.31 -5.65
N GLN A 487 -32.72 0.13 -4.44
CA GLN A 487 -33.52 1.33 -4.21
C GLN A 487 -32.71 2.39 -3.48
N ARG A 488 -33.08 3.67 -3.66
CA ARG A 488 -32.44 4.82 -3.01
C ARG A 488 -33.15 5.15 -1.69
N PRO A 489 -32.52 4.92 -0.53
CA PRO A 489 -33.06 5.37 0.74
C PRO A 489 -33.01 6.90 0.85
N PRO A 490 -33.90 7.55 1.61
CA PRO A 490 -33.75 8.97 1.91
C PRO A 490 -32.39 9.24 2.57
N THR A 491 -31.75 10.36 2.25
CA THR A 491 -30.42 10.77 2.77
C THR A 491 -29.25 9.81 2.46
N ALA A 492 -29.47 8.75 1.68
CA ALA A 492 -28.48 7.72 1.38
C ALA A 492 -28.56 7.25 -0.09
N GLN A 493 -27.58 6.48 -0.55
CA GLN A 493 -27.52 5.98 -1.92
C GLN A 493 -27.05 4.53 -1.97
N ASN A 494 -27.86 3.62 -2.52
CA ASN A 494 -27.40 2.26 -2.84
C ASN A 494 -26.99 2.17 -4.31
N PHE A 495 -26.07 1.26 -4.63
CA PHE A 495 -25.41 1.16 -5.93
C PHE A 495 -25.46 -0.26 -6.49
N ALA A 496 -25.64 -0.39 -7.82
CA ALA A 496 -25.31 -1.58 -8.58
C ALA A 496 -24.45 -1.21 -9.79
N ILE A 497 -23.20 -1.68 -9.81
CA ILE A 497 -22.22 -1.37 -10.84
C ILE A 497 -21.79 -2.66 -11.53
N GLY A 498 -21.93 -2.69 -12.87
CA GLY A 498 -21.47 -3.80 -13.70
C GLY A 498 -22.05 -5.16 -13.30
N CYS A 499 -23.33 -5.23 -12.94
CA CYS A 499 -23.95 -6.49 -12.51
C CYS A 499 -24.74 -7.19 -13.64
N ARG A 500 -24.88 -8.52 -13.55
CA ARG A 500 -25.58 -9.37 -14.55
C ARG A 500 -26.88 -9.97 -14.02
N GLY A 501 -27.89 -10.01 -14.88
CA GLY A 501 -29.24 -10.48 -14.54
C GLY A 501 -30.27 -9.36 -14.76
N VAL A 502 -31.32 -9.33 -13.94
CA VAL A 502 -32.29 -8.22 -13.95
C VAL A 502 -31.85 -7.19 -12.90
N ILE A 503 -31.37 -6.03 -13.33
CA ILE A 503 -30.98 -4.95 -12.41
C ILE A 503 -32.10 -3.91 -12.39
N THR A 504 -32.68 -3.65 -11.22
CA THR A 504 -33.92 -2.84 -11.14
C THR A 504 -34.10 -2.11 -9.81
N GLY A 505 -34.84 -1.01 -9.82
CA GLY A 505 -35.35 -0.35 -8.61
C GLY A 505 -36.71 -0.88 -8.13
N ASN A 506 -37.29 -1.86 -8.83
CA ASN A 506 -38.61 -2.39 -8.51
C ASN A 506 -38.55 -3.35 -7.31
N GLY A 507 -38.58 -2.79 -6.11
CA GLY A 507 -38.65 -3.52 -4.85
C GLY A 507 -40.07 -3.89 -4.41
N PRO A 508 -40.19 -4.59 -3.27
CA PRO A 508 -41.49 -4.97 -2.72
C PRO A 508 -42.34 -3.76 -2.26
N PHE A 509 -41.71 -2.63 -1.98
CA PHE A 509 -42.36 -1.35 -1.69
C PHE A 509 -41.88 -0.30 -2.70
N ASN A 510 -42.77 0.62 -3.09
CA ASN A 510 -42.49 1.58 -4.15
C ASN A 510 -41.58 2.70 -3.64
N HIS A 511 -40.32 2.70 -4.11
CA HIS A 511 -39.33 3.74 -3.84
C HIS A 511 -38.49 4.00 -5.08
N PRO A 512 -37.83 5.18 -5.18
CA PRO A 512 -36.93 5.48 -6.28
C PRO A 512 -35.82 4.43 -6.42
N ALA A 513 -35.42 4.16 -7.66
CA ALA A 513 -34.26 3.31 -7.94
C ALA A 513 -32.99 3.91 -7.32
N GLY A 514 -32.09 3.03 -6.89
CA GLY A 514 -30.71 3.39 -6.60
C GLY A 514 -29.92 3.68 -7.88
N TYR A 515 -28.62 3.89 -7.72
CA TYR A 515 -27.74 4.15 -8.85
C TYR A 515 -27.39 2.82 -9.52
N ILE A 516 -27.65 2.73 -10.82
CA ILE A 516 -27.43 1.52 -11.62
C ILE A 516 -26.58 1.89 -12.83
N GLU A 517 -25.45 1.21 -12.99
CA GLU A 517 -24.48 1.47 -14.05
C GLU A 517 -23.97 0.16 -14.66
N GLY A 518 -23.73 0.15 -15.98
CA GLY A 518 -23.08 -0.97 -16.66
C GLY A 518 -23.84 -2.30 -16.60
N SER A 519 -25.18 -2.28 -16.56
CA SER A 519 -25.99 -3.49 -16.49
C SER A 519 -25.62 -4.49 -17.60
N ASN A 520 -25.33 -5.73 -17.19
CA ASN A 520 -24.88 -6.85 -18.01
C ASN A 520 -23.48 -6.71 -18.67
N ALA A 521 -22.69 -5.70 -18.30
CA ALA A 521 -21.34 -5.45 -18.81
C ALA A 521 -20.22 -5.93 -17.84
N VAL A 522 -20.42 -7.09 -17.20
CA VAL A 522 -19.59 -7.56 -16.07
C VAL A 522 -18.18 -7.99 -16.51
N ASP A 523 -18.06 -8.68 -17.65
CA ASP A 523 -16.79 -9.25 -18.15
C ASP A 523 -15.78 -8.16 -18.59
N SER A 524 -16.22 -6.91 -18.70
CA SER A 524 -15.43 -5.77 -19.17
C SER A 524 -15.24 -4.68 -18.11
N LEU A 525 -15.80 -4.83 -16.91
CA LEU A 525 -15.65 -3.84 -15.83
C LEU A 525 -14.23 -3.87 -15.24
N VAL A 526 -13.63 -2.69 -15.11
CA VAL A 526 -12.35 -2.45 -14.43
C VAL A 526 -12.55 -1.37 -13.35
N PRO A 527 -12.13 -1.61 -12.09
CA PRO A 527 -11.60 -2.86 -11.57
C PRO A 527 -12.66 -3.96 -11.48
N HIS A 528 -12.26 -5.22 -11.70
CA HIS A 528 -13.17 -6.37 -11.64
C HIS A 528 -13.70 -6.61 -10.22
N SER A 529 -12.88 -6.40 -9.20
CA SER A 529 -13.27 -6.44 -7.78
C SER A 529 -12.99 -5.07 -7.16
N LEU A 530 -14.01 -4.45 -6.58
CA LEU A 530 -13.86 -3.19 -5.87
C LEU A 530 -13.03 -3.38 -4.60
N TYR A 531 -13.35 -4.41 -3.81
CA TYR A 531 -12.65 -4.72 -2.57
C TYR A 531 -11.16 -5.02 -2.81
N GLU A 532 -10.82 -5.83 -3.82
CA GLU A 532 -9.42 -6.14 -4.12
C GLU A 532 -8.65 -4.91 -4.59
N ALA A 533 -9.26 -4.08 -5.44
CA ALA A 533 -8.62 -2.83 -5.89
C ALA A 533 -8.42 -1.86 -4.73
N GLN A 534 -9.43 -1.68 -3.87
CA GLN A 534 -9.34 -0.85 -2.68
C GLN A 534 -8.27 -1.34 -1.70
N LEU A 535 -8.22 -2.66 -1.48
CA LEU A 535 -7.23 -3.28 -0.61
C LEU A 535 -5.81 -3.13 -1.14
N THR A 536 -5.62 -3.33 -2.44
CA THR A 536 -4.33 -3.17 -3.11
C THR A 536 -3.86 -1.73 -2.97
N PHE A 537 -4.69 -0.77 -3.37
CA PHE A 537 -4.35 0.66 -3.28
C PHE A 537 -4.03 1.09 -1.84
N ARG A 538 -4.82 0.64 -0.86
CA ARG A 538 -4.53 0.94 0.54
C ARG A 538 -3.22 0.32 1.02
N LYS A 539 -2.91 -0.93 0.65
CA LYS A 539 -1.64 -1.57 1.01
C LYS A 539 -0.45 -0.87 0.39
N ASP A 540 -0.56 -0.45 -0.87
CA ASP A 540 0.49 0.31 -1.55
C ASP A 540 0.69 1.66 -0.86
N ARG A 541 -0.39 2.38 -0.55
CA ARG A 541 -0.32 3.61 0.23
C ARG A 541 0.30 3.38 1.61
N ASP A 542 -0.13 2.35 2.35
CA ASP A 542 0.38 2.01 3.68
C ASP A 542 1.87 1.60 3.61
N SER A 543 2.33 1.04 2.48
CA SER A 543 3.76 0.74 2.22
C SER A 543 4.60 1.97 1.89
N ILE A 544 3.97 3.03 1.39
CA ILE A 544 4.57 4.32 1.06
C ILE A 544 4.46 5.30 2.23
N THR A 545 3.49 5.13 3.13
CA THR A 545 3.22 6.02 4.28
C THR A 545 3.95 5.61 5.56
N GLN A 546 5.28 5.62 5.48
CA GLN A 546 6.00 6.39 6.49
C GLN A 546 5.89 7.84 5.98
N TRP A 547 5.31 8.77 6.74
CA TRP A 547 5.12 10.18 6.33
C TRP A 547 6.48 10.88 6.15
N LEU A 548 7.19 10.53 5.09
CA LEU A 548 8.48 11.05 4.69
C LEU A 548 8.21 11.83 3.41
N ALA A 549 8.09 13.14 3.54
CA ALA A 549 8.33 13.99 2.39
C ALA A 549 9.85 13.96 2.15
N ILE A 550 10.30 13.57 0.95
CA ILE A 550 11.72 13.65 0.59
C ILE A 550 11.95 14.98 -0.10
N ASP A 551 12.90 15.76 0.41
CA ASP A 551 13.38 17.00 -0.18
C ASP A 551 14.71 16.73 -0.88
N ALA A 552 14.65 16.51 -2.20
CA ALA A 552 15.81 16.12 -2.99
C ALA A 552 16.54 17.34 -3.56
N HIS A 553 17.84 17.45 -3.27
CA HIS A 553 18.71 18.54 -3.74
C HIS A 553 20.00 18.03 -4.35
N THR A 554 20.57 18.80 -5.27
CA THR A 554 21.92 18.59 -5.82
C THR A 554 22.71 19.90 -5.77
N ALA A 555 23.92 19.87 -5.23
CA ALA A 555 24.80 21.04 -5.14
C ALA A 555 26.29 20.66 -5.36
N CYS A 556 27.14 21.67 -5.57
CA CYS A 556 28.55 21.45 -5.94
C CYS A 556 29.48 21.35 -4.74
N ASP A 557 29.52 22.40 -3.90
CA ASP A 557 30.44 22.43 -2.75
C ASP A 557 29.71 22.29 -1.42
N SER A 558 28.62 23.04 -1.26
CA SER A 558 27.83 23.01 -0.04
C SER A 558 26.37 23.36 -0.29
N PHE A 559 25.51 22.91 0.61
CA PHE A 559 24.09 23.18 0.60
C PHE A 559 23.63 23.53 2.03
N VAL A 560 22.94 24.65 2.20
CA VAL A 560 22.31 25.00 3.48
C VAL A 560 20.86 24.52 3.41
N TRP A 561 20.49 23.58 4.28
CA TRP A 561 19.12 23.07 4.30
C TRP A 561 18.23 23.87 5.25
N ILE A 562 16.93 23.53 5.29
CA ILE A 562 15.89 24.20 6.07
C ILE A 562 16.15 24.17 7.58
N ASP A 563 16.95 23.22 8.05
CA ASP A 563 17.43 23.13 9.44
C ASP A 563 18.52 24.15 9.79
N GLY A 564 19.02 24.90 8.80
CA GLY A 564 20.09 25.88 8.95
C GLY A 564 21.51 25.27 8.96
N ILE A 565 21.66 23.96 8.76
CA ILE A 565 22.96 23.28 8.71
C ILE A 565 23.51 23.36 7.30
N THR A 566 24.82 23.64 7.19
CA THR A 566 25.56 23.59 5.92
C THR A 566 26.15 22.19 5.73
N TYR A 567 25.69 21.50 4.69
CA TYR A 567 26.14 20.18 4.28
C TYR A 567 27.20 20.30 3.19
N THR A 568 28.33 19.64 3.36
CA THR A 568 29.46 19.62 2.40
C THR A 568 29.72 18.21 1.83
N ALA A 569 28.81 17.27 2.07
CA ALA A 569 28.84 15.90 1.56
C ALA A 569 27.41 15.40 1.33
N SER A 570 27.25 14.45 0.41
CA SER A 570 25.95 13.81 0.14
C SER A 570 25.41 13.10 1.38
N THR A 571 24.11 13.22 1.64
CA THR A 571 23.45 12.59 2.79
C THR A 571 21.94 12.45 2.57
N ASP A 572 21.37 11.39 3.15
CA ASP A 572 19.93 11.08 3.15
C ASP A 572 19.35 10.97 4.59
N GLN A 573 20.13 11.40 5.59
CA GLN A 573 19.84 11.17 7.01
C GLN A 573 19.09 12.30 7.72
N PRO A 574 19.37 13.59 7.46
CA PRO A 574 18.72 14.69 8.18
C PRO A 574 17.20 14.69 8.01
N SER A 575 16.47 15.00 9.08
CA SER A 575 15.04 15.27 9.03
C SER A 575 14.67 16.60 9.70
N PHE A 576 13.61 17.23 9.19
CA PHE A 576 13.09 18.50 9.67
C PHE A 576 11.56 18.44 9.77
N VAL A 577 11.01 19.01 10.85
CA VAL A 577 9.57 19.01 11.08
C VAL A 577 8.98 20.35 10.67
N LEU A 578 8.25 20.37 9.54
CA LEU A 578 7.48 21.53 9.13
C LEU A 578 6.25 21.66 10.04
N THR A 579 6.15 22.78 10.75
CA THR A 579 5.01 23.08 11.61
C THR A 579 4.12 24.12 10.94
N ASP A 580 2.81 23.85 10.86
CA ASP A 580 1.87 24.83 10.31
C ASP A 580 1.70 26.06 11.23
N THR A 581 1.03 27.10 10.72
CA THR A 581 0.79 28.36 11.46
C THR A 581 -0.03 28.18 12.74
N HIS A 582 -0.68 27.03 12.92
CA HIS A 582 -1.43 26.67 14.13
C HIS A 582 -0.65 25.75 15.09
N GLY A 583 0.57 25.33 14.74
CA GLY A 583 1.40 24.53 15.64
C GLY A 583 1.00 23.04 15.73
N CYS A 584 0.07 22.58 14.90
CA CYS A 584 -0.62 21.28 15.08
C CYS A 584 -0.34 20.26 13.98
N ASP A 585 -0.01 20.72 12.77
CA ASP A 585 0.40 19.82 11.69
C ASP A 585 1.92 19.76 11.66
N SER A 586 2.47 18.54 11.67
CA SER A 586 3.89 18.27 11.60
C SER A 586 4.15 17.31 10.45
N ILE A 587 4.81 17.80 9.38
CA ILE A 587 5.31 16.94 8.30
C ILE A 587 6.79 16.70 8.58
N GLU A 588 7.19 15.43 8.69
CA GLU A 588 8.60 15.05 8.72
C GLU A 588 9.14 15.05 7.28
N LEU A 589 10.01 16.02 6.99
CA LEU A 589 10.74 16.16 5.75
C LEU A 589 12.12 15.51 5.93
N ARG A 590 12.56 14.65 5.02
CA ARG A 590 13.94 14.13 4.98
C ARG A 590 14.70 14.74 3.82
N LEU A 591 15.94 15.14 4.07
CA LEU A 591 16.84 15.62 3.03
C LEU A 591 17.39 14.42 2.26
N ASP A 592 17.32 14.46 0.92
CA ASP A 592 18.12 13.62 0.03
C ASP A 592 19.06 14.54 -0.76
N LEU A 593 20.29 14.71 -0.27
CA LEU A 593 21.26 15.63 -0.83
C LEU A 593 22.38 14.88 -1.54
N VAL A 594 22.65 15.28 -2.77
CA VAL A 594 23.85 14.90 -3.52
C VAL A 594 24.79 16.11 -3.64
N ILE A 595 25.99 16.00 -3.08
CA ILE A 595 27.08 16.96 -3.30
C ILE A 595 28.03 16.40 -4.36
N HIS A 596 28.30 17.19 -5.41
CA HIS A 596 29.27 16.90 -6.47
C HIS A 596 30.54 17.76 -6.29
N PRO A 597 31.46 17.36 -5.39
CA PRO A 597 32.66 18.15 -5.16
C PRO A 597 33.57 18.11 -6.39
N ILE A 598 34.18 19.25 -6.71
CA ILE A 598 35.19 19.36 -7.76
C ILE A 598 36.57 19.33 -7.11
N ASP A 599 37.45 18.45 -7.57
CA ASP A 599 38.86 18.48 -7.18
C ASP A 599 39.59 19.62 -7.92
N THR A 600 39.69 20.78 -7.26
CA THR A 600 40.38 21.95 -7.81
C THR A 600 41.89 21.94 -7.57
N SER A 601 42.44 20.84 -7.04
CA SER A 601 43.88 20.74 -6.85
C SER A 601 44.63 20.56 -8.19
N VAL A 602 45.83 21.13 -8.25
CA VAL A 602 46.68 21.12 -9.44
C VAL A 602 48.06 20.60 -9.07
N MET A 603 48.57 19.68 -9.86
CA MET A 603 49.93 19.17 -9.77
C MET A 603 50.89 20.00 -10.65
N THR A 604 52.08 20.31 -10.13
CA THR A 604 53.08 21.13 -10.82
C THR A 604 54.35 20.33 -11.14
N ASN A 605 54.84 20.41 -12.38
CA ASN A 605 56.13 19.87 -12.80
C ASN A 605 56.87 20.86 -13.71
N GLY A 606 57.78 21.66 -13.12
CA GLY A 606 58.42 22.76 -13.84
C GLY A 606 57.37 23.80 -14.28
N PRO A 607 57.32 24.21 -15.56
CA PRO A 607 56.29 25.11 -16.07
C PRO A 607 54.96 24.42 -16.45
N THR A 608 54.86 23.10 -16.29
CA THR A 608 53.64 22.33 -16.62
C THR A 608 52.74 22.19 -15.39
N LEU A 609 51.49 22.61 -15.53
CA LEU A 609 50.41 22.52 -14.54
C LEU A 609 49.37 21.50 -15.00
N THR A 610 48.91 20.62 -14.12
CA THR A 610 47.92 19.58 -14.44
C THR A 610 46.80 19.58 -13.40
N ALA A 611 45.55 19.75 -13.83
CA ALA A 611 44.38 19.61 -12.96
C ALA A 611 44.19 18.15 -12.53
N ASN A 612 43.99 17.89 -11.24
CA ASN A 612 43.82 16.53 -10.73
C ASN A 612 42.42 15.96 -10.98
N ALA A 613 41.39 16.80 -11.07
CA ALA A 613 40.07 16.36 -11.55
C ALA A 613 40.20 15.67 -12.91
N THR A 614 39.56 14.51 -13.07
CA THR A 614 39.48 13.74 -14.32
C THR A 614 38.06 13.80 -14.88
N ASP A 615 37.86 13.50 -16.17
CA ASP A 615 36.53 13.53 -16.81
C ASP A 615 35.80 14.88 -16.69
N ALA A 616 36.57 15.97 -16.61
CA ALA A 616 36.10 17.35 -16.58
C ALA A 616 36.53 18.11 -17.85
N THR A 617 36.01 19.32 -18.02
CA THR A 617 36.52 20.28 -19.00
C THR A 617 37.31 21.37 -18.29
N TYR A 618 38.38 21.87 -18.93
CA TYR A 618 39.34 22.77 -18.32
C TYR A 618 39.45 24.06 -19.13
N GLN A 619 39.72 25.16 -18.46
CA GLN A 619 40.16 26.41 -19.07
C GLN A 619 41.18 27.06 -18.15
N TRP A 620 42.44 27.11 -18.58
CA TRP A 620 43.46 27.83 -17.83
C TRP A 620 43.28 29.34 -17.99
N VAL A 621 43.48 30.07 -16.90
CA VAL A 621 43.28 31.51 -16.79
C VAL A 621 44.50 32.15 -16.13
N ASP A 622 44.82 33.38 -16.53
CA ASP A 622 45.88 34.18 -15.93
C ASP A 622 45.32 35.01 -14.77
N CYS A 623 45.81 34.74 -13.55
CA CYS A 623 45.35 35.42 -12.34
C CYS A 623 45.81 36.88 -12.25
N GLU A 624 46.92 37.24 -12.89
CA GLU A 624 47.50 38.59 -12.82
C GLU A 624 46.82 39.53 -13.82
N ASP A 625 46.30 38.99 -14.92
CA ASP A 625 45.56 39.71 -15.95
C ASP A 625 44.02 39.59 -15.77
N GLY A 626 43.54 39.56 -14.52
CA GLY A 626 42.11 39.62 -14.23
C GLY A 626 41.32 38.37 -14.62
N TRP A 627 41.92 37.19 -14.52
CA TRP A 627 41.32 35.89 -14.83
C TRP A 627 41.00 35.69 -16.32
N ILE A 628 41.75 36.35 -17.20
CA ILE A 628 41.55 36.19 -18.65
C ILE A 628 41.90 34.75 -19.07
N PRO A 629 41.03 34.08 -19.87
CA PRO A 629 41.32 32.76 -20.44
C PRO A 629 42.58 32.77 -21.30
N VAL A 630 43.50 31.85 -21.02
CA VAL A 630 44.68 31.61 -21.86
C VAL A 630 44.21 30.92 -23.15
N PRO A 631 44.40 31.53 -24.33
CA PRO A 631 43.88 30.97 -25.58
C PRO A 631 44.42 29.57 -25.88
N GLY A 632 43.51 28.62 -26.12
CA GLY A 632 43.83 27.23 -26.47
C GLY A 632 44.27 26.34 -25.29
N ALA A 633 44.33 26.88 -24.07
CA ALA A 633 44.69 26.13 -22.87
C ALA A 633 43.45 25.45 -22.26
N THR A 634 42.92 24.44 -22.94
CA THR A 634 41.71 23.70 -22.52
C THR A 634 41.97 22.25 -22.12
N ASP A 635 43.22 21.80 -22.21
CA ASP A 635 43.62 20.45 -21.81
C ASP A 635 43.82 20.36 -20.30
N GLN A 636 43.65 19.16 -19.74
CA GLN A 636 43.86 18.87 -18.32
C GLN A 636 45.28 19.25 -17.86
N SER A 637 46.27 19.14 -18.75
CA SER A 637 47.66 19.54 -18.53
C SER A 637 48.05 20.64 -19.51
N TRP A 638 48.62 21.73 -18.99
CA TRP A 638 49.03 22.89 -19.77
C TRP A 638 50.41 23.38 -19.32
N THR A 639 51.23 23.86 -20.26
CA THR A 639 52.59 24.35 -19.97
C THR A 639 52.68 25.85 -20.19
N ALA A 640 53.03 26.59 -19.14
CA ALA A 640 53.21 28.03 -19.22
C ALA A 640 54.43 28.42 -20.05
N THR A 641 54.27 29.42 -20.92
CA THR A 641 55.32 29.94 -21.81
C THR A 641 55.86 31.31 -21.39
N THR A 642 55.22 31.91 -20.40
CA THR A 642 55.60 33.16 -19.73
C THR A 642 55.63 32.94 -18.21
N THR A 643 56.46 33.71 -17.51
CA THR A 643 56.39 33.80 -16.04
C THR A 643 55.10 34.54 -15.67
N GLY A 644 54.32 34.00 -14.73
CA GLY A 644 53.04 34.55 -14.30
C GLY A 644 52.37 33.64 -13.27
N SER A 645 51.13 33.95 -12.89
CA SER A 645 50.34 33.14 -11.96
C SER A 645 49.07 32.63 -12.63
N TYR A 646 48.86 31.32 -12.63
CA TYR A 646 47.78 30.68 -13.41
C TYR A 646 46.85 29.85 -12.53
N ALA A 647 45.58 29.76 -12.92
CA ALA A 647 44.60 28.86 -12.33
C ALA A 647 43.85 28.10 -13.44
N VAL A 648 43.10 27.07 -13.08
CA VAL A 648 42.25 26.32 -14.01
C VAL A 648 40.79 26.38 -13.56
N VAL A 649 39.92 26.81 -14.47
CA VAL A 649 38.47 26.67 -14.33
C VAL A 649 38.10 25.26 -14.77
N ILE A 650 37.46 24.51 -13.88
CA ILE A 650 37.08 23.11 -14.07
C ILE A 650 35.55 23.04 -14.12
N ASN A 651 34.99 22.44 -15.18
CA ASN A 651 33.58 22.07 -15.19
C ASN A 651 33.42 20.55 -15.17
N GLN A 652 32.72 20.03 -14.16
CA GLN A 652 32.51 18.60 -13.95
C GLN A 652 31.09 18.36 -13.40
N ASN A 653 30.34 17.41 -13.97
CA ASN A 653 28.98 17.05 -13.53
C ASN A 653 27.99 18.24 -13.40
N GLY A 654 28.12 19.27 -14.24
CA GLY A 654 27.28 20.47 -14.20
C GLY A 654 27.69 21.52 -13.16
N CYS A 655 28.75 21.26 -12.40
CA CYS A 655 29.38 22.19 -11.45
C CYS A 655 30.61 22.85 -12.07
N GLN A 656 30.89 24.11 -11.68
CA GLN A 656 32.07 24.88 -12.10
C GLN A 656 32.79 25.41 -10.86
N ASP A 657 34.09 25.14 -10.75
CA ASP A 657 34.94 25.74 -9.72
C ASP A 657 36.34 26.02 -10.30
N THR A 658 37.12 26.87 -9.63
CA THR A 658 38.43 27.34 -10.10
C THR A 658 39.52 27.04 -9.08
N SER A 659 40.64 26.49 -9.55
CA SER A 659 41.80 26.25 -8.69
C SER A 659 42.34 27.53 -8.06
N ALA A 660 43.10 27.36 -6.98
CA ALA A 660 43.96 28.43 -6.50
C ALA A 660 44.96 28.87 -7.60
N CYS A 661 45.42 30.11 -7.51
CA CYS A 661 46.43 30.67 -8.38
C CYS A 661 47.82 30.10 -8.06
N ILE A 662 48.52 29.62 -9.08
CA ILE A 662 49.79 28.93 -8.97
C ILE A 662 50.87 29.74 -9.71
N PRO A 663 51.91 30.22 -9.01
CA PRO A 663 52.99 30.97 -9.65
C PRO A 663 53.92 30.06 -10.45
N VAL A 664 54.25 30.46 -11.67
CA VAL A 664 55.20 29.78 -12.56
C VAL A 664 56.33 30.73 -12.93
N THR A 665 57.58 30.32 -12.71
CA THR A 665 58.78 31.12 -13.05
C THR A 665 59.64 30.42 -14.10
N LEU A 666 59.91 31.10 -15.22
CA LEU A 666 60.79 30.63 -16.29
C LEU A 666 62.19 31.25 -16.15
N VAL A 667 63.22 30.43 -15.92
CA VAL A 667 64.63 30.89 -15.85
C VAL A 667 65.27 30.85 -17.22
N ARG A 668 65.72 32.00 -17.75
CA ARG A 668 66.50 32.11 -19.01
C ARG A 668 67.96 32.48 -18.72
N THR A 669 68.93 31.65 -19.12
CA THR A 669 70.36 32.00 -19.06
C THR A 669 70.77 32.82 -20.29
N THR A 670 71.11 34.10 -20.09
CA THR A 670 71.64 35.01 -21.13
C THR A 670 73.12 35.28 -20.87
N GLY A 671 73.99 35.18 -21.88
CA GLY A 671 75.41 35.49 -21.78
C GLY A 671 75.87 36.48 -22.87
N HIS A 672 76.55 37.57 -22.48
CA HIS A 672 77.47 38.36 -23.32
C HIS A 672 78.19 39.47 -22.54
N ILE A 673 79.52 39.63 -22.75
CA ILE A 673 80.23 40.93 -22.82
C ILE A 673 81.34 40.81 -23.90
N PRO A 674 81.53 41.78 -24.84
CA PRO A 674 82.22 41.56 -26.12
C PRO A 674 83.49 42.41 -26.36
N GLU A 675 84.52 42.38 -25.50
CA GLU A 675 85.78 43.09 -25.77
C GLU A 675 87.09 42.30 -25.52
N ILE A 676 87.02 41.02 -25.14
CA ILE A 676 88.21 40.15 -25.08
C ILE A 676 87.98 38.96 -26.03
N PRO A 677 88.73 38.82 -27.14
CA PRO A 677 88.64 37.66 -28.02
C PRO A 677 89.33 36.43 -27.37
N LEU A 678 88.76 36.00 -26.24
CA LEU A 678 89.27 34.92 -25.41
C LEU A 678 88.98 33.57 -26.08
N ARG A 679 90.03 32.84 -26.45
CA ARG A 679 89.92 31.50 -27.05
C ARG A 679 90.52 30.47 -26.10
N VAL A 680 89.76 29.41 -25.83
CA VAL A 680 90.19 28.31 -24.98
C VAL A 680 90.13 27.01 -25.77
N TYR A 681 91.27 26.33 -25.94
CA TYR A 681 91.35 25.14 -26.77
C TYR A 681 92.46 24.16 -26.32
N PRO A 682 92.30 22.84 -26.54
CA PRO A 682 91.06 22.21 -27.00
C PRO A 682 89.99 22.27 -25.91
N ASN A 683 88.75 22.54 -26.29
CA ASN A 683 87.60 22.47 -25.40
C ASN A 683 86.49 21.71 -26.15
N PRO A 684 86.27 20.41 -25.85
CA PRO A 684 86.66 19.70 -24.62
C PRO A 684 88.16 19.34 -24.51
N THR A 685 88.65 19.12 -23.28
CA THR A 685 90.01 18.62 -22.98
C THR A 685 90.00 17.39 -22.08
N ARG A 686 91.09 16.62 -22.03
CA ARG A 686 91.29 15.53 -21.05
C ARG A 686 92.11 15.95 -19.83
N ARG A 687 92.83 17.07 -19.89
CA ARG A 687 93.74 17.50 -18.81
C ARG A 687 93.90 19.01 -18.72
N SER A 688 94.44 19.62 -19.76
CA SER A 688 94.79 21.05 -19.79
C SER A 688 94.21 21.72 -21.02
N VAL A 689 94.03 23.04 -20.95
CA VAL A 689 93.66 23.88 -22.10
C VAL A 689 94.69 24.97 -22.29
N TRP A 690 94.86 25.40 -23.53
CA TRP A 690 95.51 26.66 -23.86
C TRP A 690 94.48 27.78 -23.85
N VAL A 691 94.84 28.85 -23.17
CA VAL A 691 94.06 30.09 -23.11
C VAL A 691 94.82 31.14 -23.90
N ASP A 692 94.21 31.64 -24.96
CA ASP A 692 94.70 32.73 -25.80
C ASP A 692 93.85 33.98 -25.58
N LEU A 693 94.50 35.04 -25.09
CA LEU A 693 93.86 36.32 -24.78
C LEU A 693 93.76 37.25 -26.01
N GLY A 694 94.37 36.86 -27.12
CA GLY A 694 94.42 37.60 -28.39
C GLY A 694 95.36 38.81 -28.38
N HIS A 695 95.90 39.22 -27.24
CA HIS A 695 96.88 40.29 -27.04
C HIS A 695 97.65 40.10 -25.72
N ILE A 696 98.77 40.82 -25.53
CA ILE A 696 99.52 40.78 -24.26
C ILE A 696 98.71 41.49 -23.17
N CYS A 697 98.39 40.76 -22.10
CA CYS A 697 97.73 41.29 -20.92
C CYS A 697 98.75 41.61 -19.82
N ASP A 698 98.83 42.88 -19.40
CA ASP A 698 99.85 43.36 -18.47
C ASP A 698 99.74 42.74 -17.07
N GLN A 699 98.55 42.75 -16.45
CA GLN A 699 98.29 42.07 -15.16
C GLN A 699 96.82 41.62 -15.04
N ALA A 700 96.59 40.32 -14.78
CA ALA A 700 95.25 39.74 -14.61
C ALA A 700 95.24 38.52 -13.67
N VAL A 701 94.06 38.15 -13.16
CA VAL A 701 93.83 36.94 -12.36
C VAL A 701 92.82 36.05 -13.06
N VAL A 702 93.19 34.78 -13.23
CA VAL A 702 92.32 33.73 -13.74
C VAL A 702 91.92 32.81 -12.60
N ARG A 703 90.63 32.50 -12.49
CA ARG A 703 90.06 31.57 -11.50
C ARG A 703 89.22 30.53 -12.21
N ILE A 704 89.33 29.29 -11.76
CA ILE A 704 88.54 28.16 -12.26
C ILE A 704 87.63 27.68 -11.17
N TYR A 705 86.35 27.58 -11.48
CA TYR A 705 85.32 27.07 -10.61
C TYR A 705 84.89 25.68 -11.08
N SER A 706 84.68 24.77 -10.14
CA SER A 706 83.96 23.53 -10.39
C SER A 706 82.48 23.81 -10.66
N SER A 707 81.73 22.81 -11.12
CA SER A 707 80.27 22.89 -11.28
C SER A 707 79.50 23.22 -10.00
N LEU A 708 80.14 23.08 -8.83
CA LEU A 708 79.59 23.45 -7.53
C LEU A 708 79.98 24.88 -7.10
N GLY A 709 80.68 25.63 -7.94
CA GLY A 709 81.09 27.02 -7.68
C GLY A 709 82.32 27.17 -6.79
N GLN A 710 83.06 26.10 -6.52
CA GLN A 710 84.29 26.16 -5.71
C GLN A 710 85.51 26.48 -6.58
N ILE A 711 86.40 27.38 -6.13
CA ILE A 711 87.65 27.69 -6.85
C ILE A 711 88.60 26.49 -6.75
N VAL A 712 88.84 25.83 -7.88
CA VAL A 712 89.72 24.65 -7.99
C VAL A 712 91.11 24.99 -8.51
N ALA A 713 91.26 26.12 -9.21
CA ALA A 713 92.57 26.64 -9.63
C ALA A 713 92.52 28.17 -9.72
N SER A 714 93.65 28.82 -9.45
CA SER A 714 93.81 30.25 -9.73
C SER A 714 95.23 30.56 -10.18
N ARG A 715 95.37 31.56 -11.06
CA ARG A 715 96.66 31.98 -11.60
C ARG A 715 96.69 33.49 -11.80
N GLN A 716 97.78 34.11 -11.38
CA GLN A 716 98.08 35.50 -11.75
C GLN A 716 98.92 35.52 -13.03
N LEU A 717 98.61 36.47 -13.90
CA LEU A 717 99.28 36.71 -15.18
C LEU A 717 99.97 38.06 -15.11
N GLU A 718 101.20 38.13 -15.63
CA GLU A 718 101.92 39.37 -15.86
C GLU A 718 102.51 39.37 -17.28
N ASN A 719 102.27 40.42 -18.06
CA ASN A 719 102.69 40.58 -19.46
C ASN A 719 102.55 39.29 -20.31
N THR A 720 101.37 38.66 -20.23
CA THR A 720 101.12 37.34 -20.83
C THR A 720 100.08 37.43 -21.95
N ALA A 721 100.36 36.87 -23.13
CA ALA A 721 99.38 36.77 -24.23
C ALA A 721 98.66 35.41 -24.28
N THR A 722 99.39 34.32 -24.01
CA THR A 722 98.85 32.96 -24.00
C THR A 722 99.46 32.16 -22.86
N PHE A 723 98.71 31.21 -22.31
CA PHE A 723 99.22 30.31 -21.28
C PHE A 723 98.45 28.99 -21.28
N GLU A 724 99.14 27.92 -20.85
CA GLU A 724 98.49 26.64 -20.57
C GLU A 724 97.95 26.62 -19.15
N LEU A 725 96.77 26.03 -19.01
CA LEU A 725 96.04 25.90 -17.76
C LEU A 725 95.65 24.43 -17.55
N ASP A 726 96.22 23.82 -16.52
CA ASP A 726 95.80 22.52 -16.02
C ASP A 726 94.48 22.64 -15.26
N LEU A 727 93.55 21.70 -15.49
CA LEU A 727 92.30 21.60 -14.76
C LEU A 727 92.40 20.46 -13.72
N PRO A 728 92.71 20.77 -12.45
CA PRO A 728 92.74 19.76 -11.39
C PRO A 728 91.31 19.31 -11.06
N GLY A 729 91.07 18.01 -11.00
CA GLY A 729 89.76 17.42 -10.68
C GLY A 729 89.27 16.41 -11.72
N ASP A 730 88.13 15.78 -11.41
CA ASP A 730 87.51 14.74 -12.23
C ASP A 730 86.86 15.31 -13.52
N PRO A 731 86.54 14.46 -14.52
CA PRO A 731 85.78 14.87 -15.70
C PRO A 731 84.48 15.59 -15.35
N GLY A 732 84.17 16.69 -16.05
CA GLY A 732 83.04 17.55 -15.73
C GLY A 732 83.08 18.91 -16.41
N ILE A 733 82.15 19.78 -16.03
CA ILE A 733 82.08 21.16 -16.53
C ILE A 733 82.73 22.10 -15.52
N TYR A 734 83.62 22.95 -16.00
CA TYR A 734 84.31 23.98 -15.23
C TYR A 734 83.99 25.36 -15.81
N LEU A 735 83.94 26.37 -14.95
CA LEU A 735 83.80 27.76 -15.35
C LEU A 735 85.11 28.48 -15.11
N MET A 736 85.71 29.03 -16.17
CA MET A 736 86.84 29.93 -16.07
C MET A 736 86.36 31.38 -16.02
N GLU A 737 86.85 32.10 -15.02
CA GLU A 737 86.74 33.56 -14.90
C GLU A 737 88.13 34.16 -15.10
N LEU A 738 88.25 35.18 -15.95
CA LEU A 738 89.41 36.05 -16.04
C LEU A 738 89.01 37.44 -15.57
N THR A 739 89.79 38.04 -14.67
CA THR A 739 89.59 39.41 -14.18
C THR A 739 90.86 40.23 -14.36
N THR A 740 90.81 41.35 -15.08
CA THR A 740 91.96 42.26 -15.23
C THR A 740 92.09 43.20 -14.02
N LEU A 741 93.25 43.81 -13.81
CA LEU A 741 93.40 44.82 -12.73
C LEU A 741 92.51 46.05 -12.88
N LYS A 742 92.00 46.31 -14.09
CA LYS A 742 91.02 47.38 -14.34
C LYS A 742 89.58 46.96 -13.97
N GLY A 743 89.38 45.72 -13.52
CA GLY A 743 88.09 45.20 -13.07
C GLY A 743 87.25 44.56 -14.18
N GLU A 744 87.77 44.41 -15.39
CA GLU A 744 87.06 43.77 -16.50
C GLU A 744 87.04 42.26 -16.30
N GLN A 745 85.89 41.62 -16.56
CA GLN A 745 85.71 40.18 -16.36
C GLN A 745 85.24 39.46 -17.63
N ALA A 746 85.76 38.25 -17.85
CA ALA A 746 85.33 37.35 -18.90
C ALA A 746 85.13 35.93 -18.36
N TYR A 747 84.08 35.25 -18.84
CA TYR A 747 83.72 33.90 -18.40
C TYR A 747 83.67 32.92 -19.57
N VAL A 748 84.27 31.74 -19.41
CA VAL A 748 84.26 30.66 -20.41
C VAL A 748 84.00 29.33 -19.74
N VAL A 749 83.07 28.56 -20.30
CA VAL A 749 82.81 27.20 -19.86
C VAL A 749 83.79 26.25 -20.53
N ILE A 750 84.49 25.43 -19.73
CA ILE A 750 85.44 24.43 -20.19
C ILE A 750 84.93 23.04 -19.82
N ARG A 751 84.86 22.14 -20.80
CA ARG A 751 84.47 20.75 -20.59
C ARG A 751 85.72 19.88 -20.50
N LYS A 752 85.85 19.15 -19.39
CA LYS A 752 86.86 18.11 -19.20
C LYS A 752 86.20 16.74 -19.35
N GLU A 753 86.75 15.91 -20.24
CA GLU A 753 86.31 14.53 -20.51
C GLU A 753 87.21 13.49 -19.85
#